data_AF-A0A9W9D8W2-F1
#
_entry.id   AF-A0A9W9D8W2-F1
#
_cell.length_a   1.000
_cell.length_b   1.000
_cell.length_c   1.000
_cell.angle_alpha   90.00
_cell.angle_beta   90.00
_cell.angle_gamma   90.00
#
_symmetry.space_group_name_H-M   'P 1'
#
loop_
_entity.id
_entity.type
_entity.pdbx_description
1 polymer ?
#
loop_
_entity_poly.entity_id
_entity_poly.type
_entity_poly.pdbx_seq_one_letter_code
_entity_poly.pdbx_strand_id
1 'polypeptide(L)'
;MLKPRDALVCGLLVWGGASMAAPPSAATAVALGETGSDGRAAQSGRKLTGRFLHITDFHPDPFYKTYSSTTAEAACHRQRGPAGIYGAETSGCDSPFSLVNETFRWIKENVRDDIDFVIWTGDSARHDNDEKHARTQKQIISQNEFLVEKFREVFGVSDEDRRGTNDYVIPIVPTFGNNDIMPHNIFLEGPNKWTMKYLDIWRSFIPEAQRHQFQQGGWFSVEVIPNRLAVISLNTIYFFTSNSGVDGCANKHEPGYQHMEWLRIQLKIMRDRGVKAILMGHVPPARVDSKESWDETCWQKYTLWVQQYRDVIVGSLYGHMNIDHFMLQDFEQIDDHTRNGDMAAQTRAKNIDSEVKLLNDGEVTVASASDYLLSLREFWAHLPSPLSDSNKKTRANSDNWDEEEDDSSLWDWLMSKVSSSRRKNVGKSAKKKYLEKIGGKYAQRYSASLVSPSVVPNYYPTLRIIEYNITGLEHLHVQSPSAPPQGDWQAFLEHQFSDDEKYKREVDTLVRRKEKQNKERAAKHSKKFRFKVPEGPSKSAPPGPAYSPQPLTWTRYTQYFANLTRINNDFTDQQHRAFNVNGDEISANELAPRTIFGLQISIDGEIESRGWKEGKHGHHNGKHPRPEPHPKDFVYEVEYDTKEKKFPDLTVRRWVEYARKIGGGRAKGAHVEYEEEDIDESAFDEEEIDEDGVVAQGKKHKKHKKHKKGKKHRKASKEWFTFVKRAFVGTMDPREIKEVFGRLAPAVEEAQEVMEL
;
A
#
# COMPACT_ATOMS: atom_id res chain seq x y z
N MET A 1 -47.01 -50.05 12.15
CA MET A 1 -48.04 -50.82 11.43
C MET A 1 -48.95 -49.84 10.70
N LEU A 2 -48.95 -49.93 9.36
CA LEU A 2 -50.03 -49.70 8.37
C LEU A 2 -51.36 -49.09 8.93
N LYS A 3 -51.78 -47.87 8.53
CA LYS A 3 -52.56 -47.49 7.30
C LYS A 3 -54.03 -47.09 7.69
N PRO A 4 -54.90 -46.60 6.78
CA PRO A 4 -55.09 -45.19 6.39
C PRO A 4 -56.60 -44.82 6.37
N ARG A 5 -56.99 -43.71 5.71
CA ARG A 5 -58.20 -43.55 4.87
C ARG A 5 -58.28 -42.10 4.40
N ASP A 6 -57.88 -41.78 3.18
CA ASP A 6 -58.53 -42.02 1.87
C ASP A 6 -59.57 -40.97 1.49
N ALA A 7 -59.45 -40.61 0.20
CA ALA A 7 -60.45 -40.05 -0.72
C ALA A 7 -60.55 -38.51 -0.79
N LEU A 8 -60.58 -37.85 -1.96
CA LEU A 8 -60.36 -38.24 -3.37
C LEU A 8 -60.48 -36.96 -4.24
N VAL A 9 -60.06 -37.10 -5.50
CA VAL A 9 -60.42 -36.34 -6.73
C VAL A 9 -59.42 -35.30 -7.26
N CYS A 10 -58.93 -35.68 -8.45
CA CYS A 10 -57.99 -35.03 -9.37
C CYS A 10 -58.61 -33.92 -10.22
N GLY A 11 -57.76 -33.04 -10.80
CA GLY A 11 -58.18 -32.17 -11.91
C GLY A 11 -57.18 -31.12 -12.44
N LEU A 12 -56.00 -31.57 -12.92
CA LEU A 12 -55.15 -31.00 -13.99
C LEU A 12 -54.71 -29.51 -14.02
N LEU A 13 -53.38 -29.36 -13.90
CA LEU A 13 -52.42 -28.55 -14.69
C LEU A 13 -52.56 -27.01 -14.77
N VAL A 14 -51.57 -26.30 -14.23
CA VAL A 14 -50.56 -25.51 -14.99
C VAL A 14 -49.53 -24.89 -14.01
N TRP A 15 -48.25 -25.05 -14.37
CA TRP A 15 -47.01 -24.36 -14.01
C TRP A 15 -46.87 -23.52 -12.71
N GLY A 16 -45.77 -23.81 -11.99
CA GLY A 16 -44.75 -22.81 -11.66
C GLY A 16 -44.80 -22.18 -10.28
N GLY A 17 -43.70 -22.27 -9.53
CA GLY A 17 -43.45 -21.39 -8.38
C GLY A 17 -42.75 -22.04 -7.20
N ALA A 18 -41.44 -22.27 -7.32
CA ALA A 18 -40.58 -22.47 -6.17
C ALA A 18 -40.68 -21.24 -5.25
N SER A 19 -41.10 -21.46 -4.00
CA SER A 19 -41.14 -20.42 -2.98
C SER A 19 -39.70 -20.09 -2.54
N MET A 20 -39.17 -18.99 -3.06
CA MET A 20 -38.00 -18.30 -2.54
C MET A 20 -38.43 -17.55 -1.27
N ALA A 21 -37.83 -17.89 -0.13
CA ALA A 21 -37.90 -17.05 1.05
C ALA A 21 -37.06 -15.79 0.82
N ALA A 22 -37.71 -14.63 0.80
CA ALA A 22 -37.08 -13.32 0.74
C ALA A 22 -36.53 -12.92 2.15
N PRO A 23 -35.41 -12.17 2.24
CA PRO A 23 -34.94 -11.61 3.49
C PRO A 23 -35.82 -10.43 3.95
N PRO A 24 -35.91 -10.16 5.27
CA PRO A 24 -36.80 -9.12 5.79
C PRO A 24 -36.31 -7.72 5.38
N SER A 25 -37.20 -6.99 4.71
CA SER A 25 -37.08 -5.56 4.43
C SER A 25 -37.18 -4.77 5.73
N ALA A 26 -36.27 -3.82 5.93
CA ALA A 26 -36.38 -2.81 6.98
C ALA A 26 -37.58 -1.91 6.67
N ALA A 27 -38.66 -2.05 7.44
CA ALA A 27 -39.83 -1.20 7.34
C ALA A 27 -39.51 0.20 7.89
N THR A 28 -39.71 1.20 7.04
CA THR A 28 -39.72 2.63 7.34
C THR A 28 -40.89 2.99 8.24
N ALA A 29 -40.62 3.46 9.46
CA ALA A 29 -41.60 4.15 10.28
C ALA A 29 -41.61 5.63 9.88
N VAL A 30 -42.62 6.03 9.09
CA VAL A 30 -42.96 7.44 8.85
C VAL A 30 -43.81 7.91 10.02
N ALA A 31 -43.22 8.69 10.93
CA ALA A 31 -43.96 9.45 11.93
C ALA A 31 -44.11 10.90 11.44
N LEU A 32 -45.33 11.23 11.01
CA LEU A 32 -45.80 12.60 10.84
C LEU A 32 -45.96 13.24 12.23
N GLY A 33 -45.28 14.36 12.47
CA GLY A 33 -45.45 15.20 13.64
C GLY A 33 -44.78 16.53 13.43
N GLU A 34 -45.55 17.52 12.97
CA GLU A 34 -45.12 18.92 12.90
C GLU A 34 -45.18 19.61 14.28
N THR A 35 -44.35 20.65 14.38
CA THR A 35 -44.35 21.80 15.30
C THR A 35 -43.50 21.72 16.59
N GLY A 36 -42.59 22.70 16.70
CA GLY A 36 -42.21 23.29 17.98
C GLY A 36 -40.74 23.21 18.38
N SER A 37 -39.95 24.18 17.90
CA SER A 37 -38.76 24.76 18.57
C SER A 37 -37.81 23.86 19.38
N ASP A 38 -36.63 23.58 18.82
CA ASP A 38 -35.36 23.69 19.56
C ASP A 38 -34.16 23.81 18.61
N GLY A 39 -33.99 25.00 18.04
CA GLY A 39 -32.85 25.37 17.17
C GLY A 39 -31.50 25.51 17.88
N ARG A 40 -31.32 24.89 19.07
CA ARG A 40 -30.07 24.96 19.86
C ARG A 40 -29.35 23.62 20.01
N ALA A 41 -29.94 22.49 19.59
CA ALA A 41 -29.30 21.17 19.70
C ALA A 41 -28.47 20.74 18.46
N ALA A 42 -28.55 21.47 17.35
CA ALA A 42 -27.90 21.10 16.08
C ALA A 42 -26.45 21.62 15.89
N GLN A 43 -25.85 22.26 16.91
CA GLN A 43 -24.53 22.91 16.83
C GLN A 43 -23.40 22.15 17.55
N SER A 44 -23.58 20.91 18.00
CA SER A 44 -22.60 20.23 18.87
C SER A 44 -21.63 19.26 18.19
N GLY A 45 -21.55 19.20 16.86
CA GLY A 45 -20.60 18.31 16.17
C GLY A 45 -19.33 19.04 15.73
N ARG A 46 -18.29 18.28 15.39
CA ARG A 46 -17.03 18.85 14.88
C ARG A 46 -17.15 19.15 13.39
N LYS A 47 -16.68 20.33 12.96
CA LYS A 47 -16.63 20.68 11.54
C LYS A 47 -15.59 19.83 10.83
N LEU A 48 -15.91 19.42 9.60
CA LEU A 48 -14.97 18.71 8.74
C LEU A 48 -13.74 19.57 8.42
N THR A 49 -12.57 18.98 8.54
CA THR A 49 -11.29 19.60 8.16
C THR A 49 -10.86 19.20 6.74
N GLY A 50 -11.40 18.11 6.21
CA GLY A 50 -11.00 17.56 4.92
C GLY A 50 -9.67 16.81 5.00
N ARG A 51 -9.32 16.25 6.16
CA ARG A 51 -8.05 15.56 6.39
C ARG A 51 -8.27 14.24 7.12
N PHE A 52 -7.49 13.21 6.83
CA PHE A 52 -7.50 11.98 7.62
C PHE A 52 -6.10 11.39 7.77
N LEU A 53 -5.87 10.66 8.86
CA LEU A 53 -4.61 9.98 9.17
C LEU A 53 -4.62 8.56 8.61
N HIS A 54 -3.57 8.17 7.90
CA HIS A 54 -3.25 6.79 7.57
C HIS A 54 -1.96 6.39 8.31
N ILE A 55 -2.06 5.36 9.15
CA ILE A 55 -0.96 4.81 9.96
C ILE A 55 -1.02 3.28 9.95
N THR A 56 0.13 2.62 10.00
CA THR A 56 0.24 1.17 9.79
C THR A 56 1.47 0.58 10.45
N ASP A 57 1.46 -0.74 10.71
CA ASP A 57 2.64 -1.55 11.00
C ASP A 57 3.45 -1.00 12.18
N PHE A 58 2.86 -1.06 13.38
CA PHE A 58 3.50 -0.57 14.60
C PHE A 58 4.51 -1.54 15.17
N HIS A 59 4.19 -2.84 15.17
CA HIS A 59 5.05 -3.91 15.70
C HIS A 59 5.69 -3.59 17.06
N PRO A 60 4.95 -3.21 18.13
CA PRO A 60 5.51 -3.00 19.45
C PRO A 60 6.13 -4.29 19.99
N ASP A 61 7.41 -4.29 20.32
CA ASP A 61 8.12 -5.43 20.88
C ASP A 61 8.38 -5.24 22.39
N PRO A 62 7.78 -6.08 23.25
CA PRO A 62 7.99 -6.01 24.70
C PRO A 62 9.37 -6.48 25.15
N PHE A 63 10.17 -7.11 24.28
CA PHE A 63 11.51 -7.60 24.60
C PHE A 63 12.63 -6.66 24.15
N TYR A 64 12.30 -5.63 23.37
CA TYR A 64 13.25 -4.63 22.91
C TYR A 64 14.01 -4.03 24.10
N LYS A 65 15.33 -3.98 23.99
CA LYS A 65 16.18 -3.31 24.98
C LYS A 65 17.04 -2.25 24.32
N THR A 66 16.97 -1.04 24.86
CA THR A 66 17.93 0.01 24.54
C THR A 66 19.35 -0.48 24.79
N TYR A 67 20.23 -0.17 23.85
CA TYR A 67 21.64 -0.55 23.80
C TYR A 67 21.92 -2.05 23.70
N SER A 68 20.95 -2.80 23.19
CA SER A 68 21.14 -4.18 22.78
C SER A 68 21.74 -4.31 21.38
N SER A 69 22.23 -5.52 21.07
CA SER A 69 22.79 -5.83 19.75
C SER A 69 21.68 -5.99 18.72
N THR A 70 21.91 -5.46 17.51
CA THR A 70 21.02 -5.60 16.36
C THR A 70 21.35 -6.82 15.51
N THR A 71 22.25 -7.70 15.95
CA THR A 71 22.52 -8.97 15.26
C THR A 71 21.32 -9.91 15.29
N ALA A 72 21.23 -10.84 14.33
CA ALA A 72 20.13 -11.81 14.23
C ALA A 72 20.02 -12.65 15.52
N GLU A 73 21.16 -13.06 16.07
CA GLU A 73 21.21 -13.85 17.29
C GLU A 73 20.80 -13.06 18.52
N ALA A 74 20.79 -11.73 18.46
CA ALA A 74 20.40 -10.88 19.57
C ALA A 74 18.98 -10.33 19.44
N ALA A 75 18.50 -10.12 18.20
CA ALA A 75 17.18 -9.62 17.87
C ALA A 75 16.78 -8.36 18.65
N CYS A 76 17.76 -7.54 19.08
CA CYS A 76 17.52 -6.33 19.85
C CYS A 76 16.94 -6.58 21.27
N HIS A 77 17.07 -7.83 21.76
CA HIS A 77 16.61 -8.25 23.09
C HIS A 77 17.78 -8.50 24.07
N ARG A 78 18.99 -8.67 23.54
CA ARG A 78 20.16 -9.16 24.30
C ARG A 78 21.48 -8.67 23.70
N GLN A 79 22.56 -8.99 24.41
CA GLN A 79 23.92 -8.53 24.10
C GLN A 79 23.99 -6.99 24.07
N ARG A 80 25.14 -6.42 23.78
CA ARG A 80 25.31 -4.96 23.72
C ARG A 80 25.44 -4.51 22.28
N GLY A 81 24.88 -3.37 21.93
CA GLY A 81 25.00 -2.80 20.59
C GLY A 81 24.19 -1.52 20.38
N PRO A 82 23.84 -1.21 19.12
CA PRO A 82 23.41 0.12 18.70
C PRO A 82 21.91 0.39 18.83
N ALA A 83 21.13 -0.52 19.42
CA ALA A 83 19.69 -0.33 19.55
C ALA A 83 19.36 0.96 20.33
N GLY A 84 18.79 1.97 19.67
CA GLY A 84 18.48 3.26 20.29
C GLY A 84 17.26 3.22 21.20
N ILE A 85 17.00 4.30 21.94
CA ILE A 85 15.83 4.36 22.83
C ILE A 85 14.50 4.32 22.07
N TYR A 86 14.43 4.86 20.85
CA TYR A 86 13.23 4.88 20.01
C TYR A 86 13.28 3.87 18.86
N GLY A 87 14.15 2.87 18.93
CA GLY A 87 14.30 1.87 17.89
C GLY A 87 15.65 1.95 17.19
N ALA A 88 15.90 0.98 16.29
CA ALA A 88 17.08 0.93 15.45
C ALA A 88 16.64 0.92 13.99
N GLU A 89 16.69 2.07 13.34
CA GLU A 89 16.31 2.22 11.95
C GLU A 89 17.12 1.29 11.05
N THR A 90 16.53 0.86 9.93
CA THR A 90 17.17 0.01 8.91
C THR A 90 17.56 -1.39 9.35
N SER A 91 17.21 -1.79 10.57
CA SER A 91 17.46 -3.12 11.11
C SER A 91 16.23 -4.04 11.02
N GLY A 92 16.36 -5.29 11.45
CA GLY A 92 15.24 -6.21 11.69
C GLY A 92 14.56 -6.05 13.06
N CYS A 93 14.95 -5.05 13.86
CA CYS A 93 14.29 -4.79 15.15
C CYS A 93 12.85 -4.31 14.94
N ASP A 94 11.96 -4.80 15.79
CA ASP A 94 10.64 -4.23 15.97
C ASP A 94 10.65 -2.97 16.85
N SER A 95 9.49 -2.31 16.98
CA SER A 95 9.38 -1.01 17.67
C SER A 95 9.44 -1.18 19.19
N PRO A 96 10.27 -0.43 19.92
CA PRO A 96 10.08 -0.33 21.37
C PRO A 96 8.76 0.42 21.69
N PHE A 97 8.19 0.13 22.86
CA PHE A 97 7.01 0.88 23.33
C PHE A 97 7.23 2.39 23.43
N SER A 98 8.46 2.83 23.69
CA SER A 98 8.85 4.25 23.68
C SER A 98 8.55 4.91 22.33
N LEU A 99 8.90 4.26 21.20
CA LEU A 99 8.59 4.78 19.87
C LEU A 99 7.08 4.94 19.68
N VAL A 100 6.31 3.90 19.99
CA VAL A 100 4.85 3.95 19.84
C VAL A 100 4.24 5.04 20.73
N ASN A 101 4.67 5.15 21.99
CA ASN A 101 4.21 6.19 22.90
C ASN A 101 4.48 7.59 22.36
N GLU A 102 5.70 7.85 21.87
CA GLU A 102 6.07 9.14 21.30
C GLU A 102 5.31 9.43 19.99
N THR A 103 5.05 8.41 19.16
CA THR A 103 4.21 8.57 17.97
C THR A 103 2.80 9.03 18.33
N PHE A 104 2.14 8.39 19.30
CA PHE A 104 0.81 8.81 19.74
C PHE A 104 0.81 10.15 20.47
N ARG A 105 1.84 10.47 21.25
CA ARG A 105 2.03 11.79 21.85
C ARG A 105 2.11 12.88 20.78
N TRP A 106 2.94 12.66 19.75
CA TRP A 106 3.08 13.61 18.65
C TRP A 106 1.76 13.77 17.87
N ILE A 107 1.03 12.69 17.59
CA ILE A 107 -0.30 12.74 16.95
C ILE A 107 -1.27 13.57 17.81
N LYS A 108 -1.27 13.38 19.13
CA LYS A 108 -2.12 14.12 20.07
C LYS A 108 -1.86 15.63 20.01
N GLU A 109 -0.59 16.02 19.97
CA GLU A 109 -0.16 17.41 20.00
C GLU A 109 -0.30 18.13 18.65
N ASN A 110 -0.19 17.41 17.53
CA ASN A 110 -0.02 18.02 16.21
C ASN A 110 -1.11 17.68 15.18
N VAL A 111 -1.89 16.62 15.41
CA VAL A 111 -2.78 16.06 14.37
C VAL A 111 -4.22 15.88 14.86
N ARG A 112 -4.41 15.53 16.12
CA ARG A 112 -5.70 15.11 16.70
C ARG A 112 -6.88 16.00 16.30
N ASP A 113 -6.71 17.31 16.46
CA ASP A 113 -7.79 18.29 16.29
C ASP A 113 -8.01 18.69 14.83
N ASP A 114 -7.17 18.18 13.92
CA ASP A 114 -7.05 18.58 12.53
C ASP A 114 -7.50 17.51 11.52
N ILE A 115 -7.89 16.31 11.97
CA ILE A 115 -8.28 15.17 11.10
C ILE A 115 -9.69 14.67 11.38
N ASP A 116 -10.43 14.22 10.37
CA ASP A 116 -11.82 13.80 10.47
C ASP A 116 -11.99 12.34 10.91
N PHE A 117 -11.03 11.47 10.59
CA PHE A 117 -11.02 10.05 10.95
C PHE A 117 -9.59 9.46 10.83
N VAL A 118 -9.41 8.23 11.32
CA VAL A 118 -8.16 7.47 11.22
C VAL A 118 -8.39 6.16 10.47
N ILE A 119 -7.45 5.84 9.57
CA ILE A 119 -7.32 4.54 8.91
C ILE A 119 -6.08 3.85 9.48
N TRP A 120 -6.28 2.70 10.11
CA TRP A 120 -5.22 1.89 10.72
C TRP A 120 -5.12 0.53 10.01
N THR A 121 -4.11 0.35 9.17
CA THR A 121 -4.01 -0.83 8.30
C THR A 121 -3.32 -2.05 8.94
N GLY A 122 -3.42 -2.21 10.27
CA GLY A 122 -3.04 -3.44 10.98
C GLY A 122 -1.55 -3.56 11.30
N ASP A 123 -1.14 -4.80 11.63
CA ASP A 123 0.20 -5.21 12.06
C ASP A 123 0.64 -4.55 13.38
N SER A 124 -0.08 -4.98 14.40
CA SER A 124 -0.08 -4.48 15.78
C SER A 124 0.77 -5.34 16.69
N ALA A 125 1.09 -6.57 16.27
CA ALA A 125 1.90 -7.52 17.02
C ALA A 125 3.26 -7.68 16.35
N ARG A 126 4.33 -7.70 17.16
CA ARG A 126 5.71 -7.88 16.69
C ARG A 126 5.90 -9.09 15.76
N HIS A 127 6.96 -9.10 14.98
CA HIS A 127 7.42 -10.26 14.23
C HIS A 127 7.91 -11.38 15.16
N ASP A 128 7.92 -12.61 14.65
CA ASP A 128 8.41 -13.78 15.38
C ASP A 128 9.90 -14.05 15.11
N ASN A 129 10.73 -13.00 15.25
CA ASN A 129 12.13 -13.01 14.81
C ASN A 129 13.14 -13.52 15.86
N ASP A 130 12.71 -13.81 17.10
CA ASP A 130 13.57 -14.36 18.16
C ASP A 130 13.05 -15.71 18.65
N GLU A 131 13.73 -16.79 18.27
CA GLU A 131 13.36 -18.16 18.69
C GLU A 131 13.32 -18.35 20.21
N LYS A 132 14.11 -17.58 20.99
CA LYS A 132 14.10 -17.66 22.46
C LYS A 132 12.86 -17.00 23.08
N HIS A 133 12.23 -16.12 22.31
CA HIS A 133 11.04 -15.39 22.67
C HIS A 133 10.04 -15.53 21.54
N ALA A 134 9.57 -16.77 21.28
CA ALA A 134 8.55 -17.02 20.28
C ALA A 134 7.27 -16.22 20.57
N ARG A 135 6.62 -15.70 19.52
CA ARG A 135 5.37 -14.94 19.63
C ARG A 135 4.26 -15.85 20.11
N THR A 136 3.53 -15.37 21.12
CA THR A 136 2.40 -16.09 21.74
C THR A 136 1.07 -15.45 21.37
N GLN A 137 -0.03 -16.20 21.49
CA GLN A 137 -1.36 -15.63 21.25
C GLN A 137 -1.69 -14.51 22.24
N LYS A 138 -1.26 -14.65 23.50
CA LYS A 138 -1.43 -13.63 24.53
C LYS A 138 -0.69 -12.33 24.19
N GLN A 139 0.51 -12.43 23.62
CA GLN A 139 1.25 -11.27 23.17
C GLN A 139 0.50 -10.53 22.05
N ILE A 140 0.06 -11.25 21.02
CA ILE A 140 -0.73 -10.67 19.91
C ILE A 140 -1.94 -9.91 20.46
N ILE A 141 -2.68 -10.51 21.39
CA ILE A 141 -3.83 -9.89 22.05
C ILE A 141 -3.40 -8.63 22.83
N SER A 142 -2.41 -8.74 23.71
CA SER A 142 -1.96 -7.63 24.56
C SER A 142 -1.43 -6.44 23.78
N GLN A 143 -0.76 -6.68 22.65
CA GLN A 143 -0.21 -5.64 21.78
C GLN A 143 -1.32 -4.91 21.02
N ASN A 144 -2.35 -5.63 20.59
CA ASN A 144 -3.56 -5.03 20.01
C ASN A 144 -4.33 -4.21 21.04
N GLU A 145 -4.55 -4.75 22.24
CA GLU A 145 -5.18 -4.04 23.36
C GLU A 145 -4.38 -2.77 23.73
N PHE A 146 -3.05 -2.84 23.73
CA PHE A 146 -2.17 -1.68 23.94
C PHE A 146 -2.40 -0.59 22.88
N LEU A 147 -2.47 -0.93 21.59
CA LEU A 147 -2.71 0.06 20.54
C LEU A 147 -4.13 0.64 20.60
N VAL A 148 -5.14 -0.16 20.95
CA VAL A 148 -6.50 0.35 21.20
C VAL A 148 -6.50 1.37 22.34
N GLU A 149 -5.76 1.10 23.42
CA GLU A 149 -5.63 2.05 24.52
C GLU A 149 -4.89 3.32 24.09
N LYS A 150 -3.84 3.22 23.27
CA LYS A 150 -3.18 4.41 22.70
C LYS A 150 -4.11 5.26 21.84
N PHE A 151 -4.95 4.64 21.02
CA PHE A 151 -6.00 5.34 20.29
C PHE A 151 -7.03 5.98 21.23
N ARG A 152 -7.37 5.34 22.35
CA ARG A 152 -8.26 5.88 23.38
C ARG A 152 -7.65 7.08 24.11
N GLU A 153 -6.36 7.04 24.46
CA GLU A 153 -5.64 8.15 25.09
C GLU A 153 -5.62 9.43 24.22
N VAL A 154 -5.61 9.25 22.89
CA VAL A 154 -5.57 10.37 21.93
C VAL A 154 -6.97 10.79 21.50
N PHE A 155 -7.86 9.86 21.15
CA PHE A 155 -9.15 10.15 20.52
C PHE A 155 -10.36 9.77 21.38
N GLY A 156 -10.17 9.25 22.58
CA GLY A 156 -11.26 8.92 23.49
C GLY A 156 -12.02 10.16 23.96
N VAL A 157 -13.32 10.01 24.17
CA VAL A 157 -14.15 11.01 24.86
C VAL A 157 -13.98 10.81 26.37
N SER A 158 -13.74 11.88 27.12
CA SER A 158 -13.66 11.81 28.59
C SER A 158 -15.02 11.40 29.17
N ASP A 159 -15.05 10.70 30.30
CA ASP A 159 -16.32 10.33 30.94
C ASP A 159 -17.13 11.57 31.39
N GLU A 160 -16.46 12.69 31.65
CA GLU A 160 -17.09 13.98 32.00
C GLU A 160 -17.78 14.65 30.80
N ASP A 161 -17.24 14.46 29.59
CA ASP A 161 -17.78 15.01 28.34
C ASP A 161 -18.75 14.04 27.63
N ARG A 162 -19.02 12.88 28.24
CA ARG A 162 -19.81 11.79 27.67
C ARG A 162 -21.30 12.13 27.67
N ARG A 163 -21.71 12.94 26.70
CA ARG A 163 -23.12 13.31 26.45
C ARG A 163 -23.90 12.26 25.65
N GLY A 164 -23.28 11.14 25.32
CA GLY A 164 -23.85 10.06 24.52
C GLY A 164 -23.04 8.76 24.63
N THR A 165 -23.29 7.82 23.74
CA THR A 165 -22.67 6.48 23.80
C THR A 165 -21.42 6.33 22.93
N ASN A 166 -20.84 7.45 22.49
CA ASN A 166 -19.67 7.47 21.63
C ASN A 166 -18.40 7.40 22.47
N ASP A 167 -17.57 6.40 22.19
CA ASP A 167 -16.31 6.19 22.91
C ASP A 167 -15.17 7.09 22.37
N TYR A 168 -15.30 7.60 21.13
CA TYR A 168 -14.27 8.37 20.43
C TYR A 168 -14.79 9.65 19.77
N VAL A 169 -13.94 10.69 19.75
CA VAL A 169 -14.22 12.00 19.13
C VAL A 169 -14.23 11.95 17.60
N ILE A 170 -13.52 10.98 17.02
CA ILE A 170 -13.51 10.69 15.58
C ILE A 170 -13.54 9.17 15.34
N PRO A 171 -14.04 8.72 14.18
CA PRO A 171 -13.97 7.31 13.79
C PRO A 171 -12.53 6.83 13.59
N ILE A 172 -12.27 5.60 14.04
CA ILE A 172 -11.01 4.89 13.83
C ILE A 172 -11.37 3.55 13.17
N VAL A 173 -10.77 3.27 12.01
CA VAL A 173 -11.10 2.08 11.22
C VAL A 173 -9.88 1.17 11.14
N PRO A 174 -9.83 0.09 11.95
CA PRO A 174 -8.76 -0.91 11.87
C PRO A 174 -8.98 -1.96 10.77
N THR A 175 -7.92 -2.68 10.42
CA THR A 175 -7.98 -3.98 9.73
C THR A 175 -6.94 -4.95 10.30
N PHE A 176 -7.07 -6.23 9.97
CA PHE A 176 -6.09 -7.26 10.33
C PHE A 176 -4.83 -7.15 9.50
N GLY A 177 -3.69 -7.13 10.18
CA GLY A 177 -2.39 -7.45 9.60
C GLY A 177 -2.05 -8.94 9.66
N ASN A 178 -1.06 -9.39 8.90
CA ASN A 178 -0.69 -10.80 8.87
C ASN A 178 0.05 -11.25 10.14
N ASN A 179 0.56 -10.31 10.93
CA ASN A 179 1.15 -10.53 12.25
C ASN A 179 0.13 -10.48 13.39
N ASP A 180 -1.08 -10.00 13.14
CA ASP A 180 -2.17 -9.89 14.12
C ASP A 180 -2.88 -11.23 14.41
N ILE A 181 -2.39 -12.33 13.85
CA ILE A 181 -2.92 -13.67 14.06
C ILE A 181 -1.82 -14.70 14.24
N MET A 182 -2.23 -15.85 14.78
CA MET A 182 -1.41 -17.05 14.82
C MET A 182 -2.15 -18.21 14.17
N PRO A 183 -1.44 -19.10 13.45
CA PRO A 183 -0.08 -18.93 12.93
C PRO A 183 0.05 -17.72 12.00
N HIS A 184 1.26 -17.16 11.89
CA HIS A 184 1.55 -16.05 10.97
C HIS A 184 1.04 -16.37 9.55
N ASN A 185 0.38 -15.41 8.90
CA ASN A 185 -0.27 -15.52 7.58
C ASN A 185 -1.49 -16.46 7.46
N ILE A 186 -1.79 -17.31 8.46
CA ILE A 186 -2.82 -18.34 8.33
C ILE A 186 -4.12 -17.90 8.99
N PHE A 187 -4.98 -17.25 8.22
CA PHE A 187 -6.33 -16.88 8.65
C PHE A 187 -7.36 -17.87 8.08
N LEU A 188 -8.00 -18.66 8.95
CA LEU A 188 -9.01 -19.65 8.56
C LEU A 188 -10.41 -19.01 8.39
N GLU A 189 -11.33 -19.73 7.77
CA GLU A 189 -12.73 -19.33 7.63
C GLU A 189 -13.34 -18.98 9.00
N GLY A 190 -14.14 -17.91 9.07
CA GLY A 190 -14.86 -17.50 10.27
C GLY A 190 -16.30 -18.06 10.32
N PRO A 191 -17.01 -17.93 11.45
CA PRO A 191 -16.51 -17.41 12.73
C PRO A 191 -15.44 -18.31 13.34
N ASN A 192 -14.38 -17.68 13.83
CA ASN A 192 -13.27 -18.36 14.49
C ASN A 192 -12.85 -17.58 15.73
N LYS A 193 -11.95 -18.14 16.54
CA LYS A 193 -11.57 -17.51 17.81
C LYS A 193 -10.92 -16.13 17.62
N TRP A 194 -10.22 -15.89 16.51
CA TRP A 194 -9.64 -14.57 16.20
C TRP A 194 -10.74 -13.56 15.90
N THR A 195 -11.69 -13.86 15.01
CA THR A 195 -12.81 -12.93 14.74
C THR A 195 -13.63 -12.64 16.00
N MET A 196 -13.77 -13.61 16.90
CA MET A 196 -14.46 -13.41 18.18
C MET A 196 -13.66 -12.53 19.15
N LYS A 197 -12.36 -12.79 19.35
CA LYS A 197 -11.53 -11.99 20.26
C LYS A 197 -11.28 -10.57 19.74
N TYR A 198 -11.12 -10.39 18.45
CA TYR A 198 -10.98 -9.05 17.88
C TYR A 198 -12.30 -8.27 17.87
N LEU A 199 -13.46 -8.94 17.83
CA LEU A 199 -14.73 -8.25 18.02
C LEU A 199 -14.82 -7.64 19.42
N ASP A 200 -14.24 -8.30 20.42
CA ASP A 200 -14.13 -7.79 21.78
C ASP A 200 -13.16 -6.60 21.85
N ILE A 201 -11.94 -6.75 21.32
CA ILE A 201 -10.92 -5.69 21.32
C ILE A 201 -11.36 -4.45 20.53
N TRP A 202 -11.97 -4.63 19.35
CA TRP A 202 -12.37 -3.56 18.43
C TRP A 202 -13.86 -3.20 18.52
N ARG A 203 -14.55 -3.63 19.59
CA ARG A 203 -16.02 -3.48 19.72
C ARG A 203 -16.51 -2.04 19.53
N SER A 204 -15.72 -1.07 19.98
CA SER A 204 -15.98 0.36 19.94
C SER A 204 -15.69 1.00 18.57
N PHE A 205 -14.85 0.35 17.75
CA PHE A 205 -14.55 0.78 16.37
C PHE A 205 -15.53 0.20 15.34
N ILE A 206 -16.15 -0.94 15.65
CA ILE A 206 -17.03 -1.66 14.73
C ILE A 206 -18.49 -1.30 15.02
N PRO A 207 -19.21 -0.64 14.09
CA PRO A 207 -20.63 -0.36 14.23
C PRO A 207 -21.42 -1.63 14.53
N GLU A 208 -22.44 -1.55 15.39
CA GLU A 208 -23.20 -2.73 15.81
C GLU A 208 -23.77 -3.53 14.63
N ALA A 209 -24.35 -2.83 13.65
CA ALA A 209 -24.89 -3.43 12.44
C ALA A 209 -23.87 -4.24 11.62
N GLN A 210 -22.57 -4.02 11.86
CA GLN A 210 -21.47 -4.67 11.18
C GLN A 210 -20.85 -5.82 12.01
N ARG A 211 -21.22 -6.00 13.28
CA ARG A 211 -20.56 -6.99 14.15
C ARG A 211 -20.76 -8.43 13.69
N HIS A 212 -21.94 -8.78 13.19
CA HIS A 212 -22.21 -10.13 12.69
C HIS A 212 -21.35 -10.50 11.47
N GLN A 213 -21.23 -9.59 10.50
CA GLN A 213 -20.36 -9.83 9.34
C GLN A 213 -18.87 -9.81 9.71
N PHE A 214 -18.48 -9.01 10.71
CA PHE A 214 -17.12 -9.05 11.25
C PHE A 214 -16.82 -10.41 11.87
N GLN A 215 -17.77 -11.03 12.59
CA GLN A 215 -17.58 -12.39 13.09
C GLN A 215 -17.40 -13.40 11.96
N GLN A 216 -18.12 -13.25 10.84
CA GLN A 216 -18.05 -14.17 9.71
C GLN A 216 -16.68 -14.18 9.01
N GLY A 217 -15.96 -13.05 8.97
CA GLY A 217 -14.65 -13.06 8.32
C GLY A 217 -13.75 -11.83 8.54
N GLY A 218 -14.03 -11.04 9.56
CA GLY A 218 -13.17 -9.93 9.97
C GLY A 218 -13.21 -8.70 9.05
N TRP A 219 -14.18 -8.62 8.14
CA TRP A 219 -14.41 -7.46 7.27
C TRP A 219 -15.62 -6.65 7.76
N PHE A 220 -15.58 -5.33 7.58
CA PHE A 220 -16.63 -4.39 8.00
C PHE A 220 -16.54 -3.05 7.28
N SER A 221 -17.60 -2.24 7.39
CA SER A 221 -17.60 -0.86 6.90
C SER A 221 -17.98 0.13 8.00
N VAL A 222 -17.42 1.33 7.93
CA VAL A 222 -17.73 2.44 8.84
C VAL A 222 -18.06 3.66 8.02
N GLU A 223 -19.24 4.25 8.22
CA GLU A 223 -19.56 5.57 7.64
C GLU A 223 -18.83 6.66 8.42
N VAL A 224 -17.60 6.96 8.00
CA VAL A 224 -16.74 7.97 8.62
C VAL A 224 -17.26 9.39 8.42
N ILE A 225 -18.03 9.62 7.34
CA ILE A 225 -18.87 10.80 7.16
C ILE A 225 -20.29 10.30 6.88
N PRO A 226 -21.23 10.43 7.84
CA PRO A 226 -22.57 9.86 7.72
C PRO A 226 -23.27 10.21 6.40
N ASN A 227 -23.80 9.18 5.73
CA ASN A 227 -24.49 9.28 4.42
C ASN A 227 -23.65 9.91 3.29
N ARG A 228 -22.33 10.02 3.43
CA ARG A 228 -21.46 10.63 2.41
C ARG A 228 -20.24 9.78 2.07
N LEU A 229 -19.51 9.32 3.08
CA LEU A 229 -18.27 8.57 2.91
C LEU A 229 -18.19 7.42 3.91
N ALA A 230 -17.91 6.23 3.40
CA ALA A 230 -17.60 5.05 4.19
C ALA A 230 -16.18 4.55 3.92
N VAL A 231 -15.55 3.97 4.94
CA VAL A 231 -14.34 3.17 4.80
C VAL A 231 -14.74 1.70 4.89
N ILE A 232 -14.30 0.89 3.92
CA ILE A 232 -14.51 -0.55 3.88
C ILE A 232 -13.21 -1.23 4.29
N SER A 233 -13.20 -1.83 5.48
CA SER A 233 -12.10 -2.62 6.02
C SER A 233 -12.15 -4.04 5.45
N LEU A 234 -11.21 -4.34 4.55
CA LEU A 234 -11.05 -5.64 3.94
C LEU A 234 -10.08 -6.49 4.78
N ASN A 235 -10.50 -7.71 5.16
CA ASN A 235 -9.56 -8.74 5.59
C ASN A 235 -8.81 -9.34 4.38
N THR A 236 -7.71 -8.70 3.98
CA THR A 236 -6.90 -9.08 2.82
C THR A 236 -6.09 -10.36 3.02
N ILE A 237 -6.01 -10.89 4.25
CA ILE A 237 -5.32 -12.17 4.53
C ILE A 237 -6.04 -13.34 3.84
N TYR A 238 -7.34 -13.21 3.56
CA TYR A 238 -8.06 -14.19 2.74
C TYR A 238 -7.68 -14.17 1.26
N PHE A 239 -7.07 -13.09 0.78
CA PHE A 239 -6.60 -12.97 -0.59
C PHE A 239 -5.11 -13.30 -0.70
N PHE A 240 -4.39 -13.29 0.42
CA PHE A 240 -2.94 -13.42 0.47
C PHE A 240 -2.46 -14.79 -0.03
N THR A 241 -1.50 -14.81 -0.97
CA THR A 241 -0.92 -16.05 -1.52
C THR A 241 -0.30 -16.94 -0.45
N SER A 242 0.30 -16.34 0.59
CA SER A 242 0.90 -17.03 1.72
C SER A 242 -0.09 -17.64 2.71
N ASN A 243 -1.40 -17.36 2.60
CA ASN A 243 -2.40 -18.04 3.40
C ASN A 243 -2.75 -19.40 2.79
N SER A 244 -2.10 -20.46 3.26
CA SER A 244 -2.37 -21.83 2.83
C SER A 244 -3.66 -22.43 3.41
N GLY A 245 -4.33 -21.73 4.34
CA GLY A 245 -5.61 -22.14 4.93
C GLY A 245 -6.84 -21.89 4.06
N VAL A 246 -6.68 -21.16 2.95
CA VAL A 246 -7.77 -20.76 2.04
C VAL A 246 -7.37 -20.92 0.58
N ASP A 247 -8.36 -21.01 -0.32
CA ASP A 247 -8.16 -21.35 -1.72
C ASP A 247 -8.78 -20.32 -2.67
N GLY A 248 -8.27 -19.09 -2.58
CA GLY A 248 -8.63 -17.99 -3.47
C GLY A 248 -10.09 -17.55 -3.39
N CYS A 249 -10.57 -16.96 -4.48
CA CYS A 249 -11.88 -16.32 -4.58
C CYS A 249 -12.77 -16.92 -5.67
N ALA A 250 -12.38 -18.00 -6.33
CA ALA A 250 -13.18 -18.64 -7.37
C ALA A 250 -14.38 -19.45 -6.81
N ASN A 251 -14.14 -20.27 -5.80
CA ASN A 251 -15.13 -21.22 -5.27
C ASN A 251 -16.02 -20.57 -4.19
N LYS A 252 -17.34 -20.72 -4.31
CA LYS A 252 -18.33 -20.13 -3.38
C LYS A 252 -18.23 -20.56 -1.91
N HIS A 253 -17.51 -21.64 -1.63
CA HIS A 253 -17.29 -22.13 -0.27
C HIS A 253 -15.97 -21.63 0.34
N GLU A 254 -15.21 -20.81 -0.39
CA GLU A 254 -13.99 -20.20 0.13
C GLU A 254 -14.32 -18.83 0.72
N PRO A 255 -13.71 -18.45 1.86
CA PRO A 255 -13.97 -17.16 2.50
C PRO A 255 -13.61 -15.99 1.59
N GLY A 256 -12.60 -16.14 0.72
CA GLY A 256 -12.26 -15.13 -0.29
C GLY A 256 -13.42 -14.83 -1.26
N TYR A 257 -14.17 -15.84 -1.69
CA TYR A 257 -15.37 -15.64 -2.50
C TYR A 257 -16.48 -14.92 -1.71
N GLN A 258 -16.74 -15.38 -0.49
CA GLN A 258 -17.78 -14.81 0.36
C GLN A 258 -17.51 -13.32 0.63
N HIS A 259 -16.25 -12.98 0.87
CA HIS A 259 -15.78 -11.61 1.03
C HIS A 259 -16.05 -10.77 -0.24
N MET A 260 -15.66 -11.26 -1.42
CA MET A 260 -15.92 -10.55 -2.68
C MET A 260 -17.43 -10.36 -2.95
N GLU A 261 -18.28 -11.32 -2.62
CA GLU A 261 -19.73 -11.15 -2.74
C GLU A 261 -20.27 -10.12 -1.75
N TRP A 262 -19.78 -10.13 -0.51
CA TRP A 262 -20.12 -9.10 0.47
C TRP A 262 -19.71 -7.71 -0.03
N LEU A 263 -18.47 -7.54 -0.50
CA LEU A 263 -17.96 -6.29 -1.04
C LEU A 263 -18.82 -5.81 -2.22
N ARG A 264 -19.21 -6.73 -3.12
CA ARG A 264 -20.11 -6.43 -4.25
C ARG A 264 -21.42 -5.81 -3.77
N ILE A 265 -21.99 -6.36 -2.70
CA ILE A 265 -23.28 -5.94 -2.14
C ILE A 265 -23.13 -4.60 -1.43
N GLN A 266 -22.08 -4.41 -0.63
CA GLN A 266 -21.84 -3.14 0.06
C GLN A 266 -21.63 -1.99 -0.92
N LEU A 267 -20.78 -2.16 -1.93
CA LEU A 267 -20.56 -1.14 -2.96
C LEU A 267 -21.84 -0.82 -3.75
N LYS A 268 -22.69 -1.82 -4.00
CA LYS A 268 -24.01 -1.60 -4.60
C LYS A 268 -24.90 -0.75 -3.70
N ILE A 269 -25.01 -1.09 -2.41
CA ILE A 269 -25.80 -0.34 -1.44
C ILE A 269 -25.31 1.11 -1.37
N MET A 270 -23.99 1.32 -1.35
CA MET A 270 -23.39 2.66 -1.33
C MET A 270 -23.71 3.44 -2.61
N ARG A 271 -23.60 2.82 -3.80
CA ARG A 271 -24.04 3.43 -5.06
C ARG A 271 -25.50 3.86 -4.99
N ASP A 272 -26.38 2.94 -4.61
CA ASP A 272 -27.82 3.16 -4.58
C ASP A 272 -28.21 4.28 -3.58
N ARG A 273 -27.40 4.46 -2.52
CA ARG A 273 -27.54 5.55 -1.53
C ARG A 273 -26.77 6.83 -1.87
N GLY A 274 -25.94 6.84 -2.92
CA GLY A 274 -25.04 7.96 -3.23
C GLY A 274 -23.86 8.15 -2.26
N VAL A 275 -23.56 7.15 -1.42
CA VAL A 275 -22.41 7.12 -0.50
C VAL A 275 -21.15 6.71 -1.27
N LYS A 276 -20.01 7.32 -0.96
CA LYS A 276 -18.70 6.97 -1.54
C LYS A 276 -17.91 6.03 -0.61
N ALA A 277 -16.93 5.32 -1.16
CA ALA A 277 -16.17 4.32 -0.44
C ALA A 277 -14.64 4.52 -0.55
N ILE A 278 -13.94 4.46 0.58
CA ILE A 278 -12.50 4.17 0.63
C ILE A 278 -12.35 2.67 0.87
N LEU A 279 -11.51 2.00 0.08
CA LEU A 279 -11.11 0.62 0.36
C LEU A 279 -9.82 0.62 1.18
N MET A 280 -9.76 -0.21 2.22
CA MET A 280 -8.53 -0.40 2.98
C MET A 280 -8.26 -1.89 3.24
N GLY A 281 -7.00 -2.25 3.40
CA GLY A 281 -6.56 -3.58 3.80
C GLY A 281 -5.12 -3.54 4.28
N HIS A 282 -4.55 -4.68 4.66
CA HIS A 282 -3.16 -4.74 5.07
C HIS A 282 -2.24 -5.10 3.89
N VAL A 283 -2.36 -6.33 3.38
CA VAL A 283 -1.58 -6.83 2.24
C VAL A 283 -2.09 -6.19 0.95
N PRO A 284 -1.26 -5.44 0.19
CA PRO A 284 -1.69 -4.78 -1.03
C PRO A 284 -1.87 -5.76 -2.21
N PRO A 285 -2.70 -5.43 -3.22
CA PRO A 285 -2.92 -6.25 -4.41
C PRO A 285 -1.77 -6.11 -5.44
N ALA A 286 -0.52 -6.28 -4.99
CA ALA A 286 0.64 -6.21 -5.87
C ALA A 286 0.65 -7.39 -6.85
N ARG A 287 0.84 -7.08 -8.13
CA ARG A 287 0.88 -8.03 -9.24
C ARG A 287 1.87 -7.55 -10.30
N VAL A 288 3.12 -7.96 -10.16
CA VAL A 288 4.24 -7.74 -11.11
C VAL A 288 5.07 -9.02 -11.17
N ASP A 289 5.96 -9.15 -12.16
CA ASP A 289 6.73 -10.38 -12.40
C ASP A 289 7.49 -10.89 -11.17
N SER A 290 8.03 -9.98 -10.36
CA SER A 290 8.77 -10.33 -9.13
C SER A 290 7.88 -10.49 -7.89
N LYS A 291 6.58 -10.17 -7.94
CA LYS A 291 5.69 -10.29 -6.77
C LYS A 291 4.21 -10.37 -7.13
N GLU A 292 3.58 -11.45 -6.69
CA GLU A 292 2.13 -11.63 -6.64
C GLU A 292 1.67 -11.78 -5.19
N SER A 293 1.06 -10.74 -4.63
CA SER A 293 0.64 -10.75 -3.23
C SER A 293 -0.71 -11.42 -3.04
N TRP A 294 -1.62 -11.34 -4.01
CA TRP A 294 -2.94 -11.97 -3.88
C TRP A 294 -3.09 -13.12 -4.85
N ASP A 295 -3.83 -14.15 -4.45
CA ASP A 295 -4.27 -15.19 -5.36
C ASP A 295 -4.92 -14.57 -6.59
N GLU A 296 -4.51 -14.99 -7.78
CA GLU A 296 -4.98 -14.42 -9.05
C GLU A 296 -6.51 -14.36 -9.15
N THR A 297 -7.23 -15.35 -8.62
CA THR A 297 -8.70 -15.35 -8.66
C THR A 297 -9.30 -14.23 -7.79
N CYS A 298 -8.62 -13.87 -6.71
CA CYS A 298 -8.97 -12.73 -5.87
C CYS A 298 -8.60 -11.41 -6.53
N TRP A 299 -7.39 -11.30 -7.09
CA TRP A 299 -6.97 -10.10 -7.81
C TRP A 299 -7.90 -9.77 -8.98
N GLN A 300 -8.25 -10.77 -9.79
CA GLN A 300 -9.18 -10.65 -10.93
C GLN A 300 -10.57 -10.13 -10.51
N LYS A 301 -11.16 -10.70 -9.45
CA LYS A 301 -12.45 -10.23 -8.92
C LYS A 301 -12.38 -8.84 -8.32
N TYR A 302 -11.35 -8.57 -7.52
CA TYR A 302 -11.14 -7.26 -6.91
C TYR A 302 -11.02 -6.17 -7.97
N THR A 303 -10.14 -6.37 -8.95
CA THR A 303 -9.90 -5.41 -10.03
C THR A 303 -11.15 -5.19 -10.88
N LEU A 304 -11.95 -6.24 -11.11
CA LEU A 304 -13.26 -6.10 -11.74
C LEU A 304 -14.23 -5.29 -10.87
N TRP A 305 -14.24 -5.46 -9.54
CA TRP A 305 -15.15 -4.70 -8.68
C TRP A 305 -14.75 -3.23 -8.65
N VAL A 306 -13.46 -2.94 -8.55
CA VAL A 306 -12.93 -1.57 -8.62
C VAL A 306 -13.30 -0.93 -9.97
N GLN A 307 -13.20 -1.67 -11.08
CA GLN A 307 -13.64 -1.19 -12.39
C GLN A 307 -15.14 -0.89 -12.43
N GLN A 308 -15.97 -1.82 -11.94
CA GLN A 308 -17.43 -1.70 -12.01
C GLN A 308 -17.97 -0.68 -11.02
N TYR A 309 -17.28 -0.37 -9.91
CA TYR A 309 -17.69 0.60 -8.90
C TYR A 309 -16.81 1.86 -8.86
N ARG A 310 -16.16 2.20 -9.97
CA ARG A 310 -15.31 3.40 -10.13
C ARG A 310 -16.01 4.74 -9.91
N ASP A 311 -17.34 4.75 -9.91
CA ASP A 311 -18.21 5.89 -9.55
C ASP A 311 -18.38 6.06 -8.02
N VAL A 312 -18.11 5.00 -7.25
CA VAL A 312 -18.27 4.93 -5.79
C VAL A 312 -16.93 5.02 -5.07
N ILE A 313 -15.92 4.29 -5.55
CA ILE A 313 -14.63 4.14 -4.88
C ILE A 313 -13.80 5.41 -5.10
N VAL A 314 -13.30 6.01 -4.01
CA VAL A 314 -12.49 7.24 -4.04
C VAL A 314 -10.98 6.97 -3.97
N GLY A 315 -10.58 5.79 -3.48
CA GLY A 315 -9.19 5.37 -3.38
C GLY A 315 -9.03 4.09 -2.57
N SER A 316 -7.83 3.49 -2.61
CA SER A 316 -7.48 2.27 -1.87
C SER A 316 -6.16 2.44 -1.10
N LEU A 317 -6.13 2.01 0.17
CA LEU A 317 -5.01 2.21 1.10
C LEU A 317 -4.54 0.89 1.74
N TYR A 318 -3.22 0.67 1.76
CA TYR A 318 -2.59 -0.56 2.28
C TYR A 318 -1.29 -0.30 3.06
N GLY A 319 -0.77 -1.31 3.74
CA GLY A 319 0.50 -1.32 4.50
C GLY A 319 1.40 -2.49 4.10
N HIS A 320 1.90 -3.25 5.07
CA HIS A 320 2.62 -4.53 4.93
C HIS A 320 4.04 -4.46 4.34
N MET A 321 4.23 -3.68 3.28
CA MET A 321 5.49 -3.69 2.51
C MET A 321 6.60 -2.86 3.17
N ASN A 322 6.27 -2.05 4.19
CA ASN A 322 7.15 -1.12 4.89
C ASN A 322 7.87 -0.07 4.03
N ILE A 323 7.58 0.00 2.72
CA ILE A 323 8.13 0.99 1.77
C ILE A 323 7.03 1.87 1.18
N ASP A 324 7.35 3.15 0.93
CA ASP A 324 6.42 4.11 0.31
C ASP A 324 6.30 3.90 -1.20
N HIS A 325 5.12 3.50 -1.67
CA HIS A 325 4.87 3.43 -3.10
C HIS A 325 3.38 3.43 -3.43
N PHE A 326 3.09 3.39 -4.72
CA PHE A 326 1.75 3.18 -5.25
C PHE A 326 1.83 2.15 -6.37
N MET A 327 0.69 1.58 -6.73
CA MET A 327 0.56 0.65 -7.85
C MET A 327 -0.69 0.96 -8.67
N LEU A 328 -0.66 0.56 -9.94
CA LEU A 328 -1.77 0.75 -10.86
C LEU A 328 -2.36 -0.63 -11.22
N GLN A 329 -3.63 -0.84 -10.97
CA GLN A 329 -4.34 -1.98 -11.52
C GLN A 329 -4.83 -1.63 -12.92
N ASP A 330 -4.34 -2.35 -13.93
CA ASP A 330 -4.76 -2.19 -15.32
C ASP A 330 -5.98 -3.07 -15.60
N PHE A 331 -7.12 -2.45 -15.87
CA PHE A 331 -8.35 -3.19 -16.13
C PHE A 331 -8.29 -3.99 -17.41
N GLU A 332 -7.38 -3.75 -18.36
CA GLU A 332 -7.20 -4.61 -19.54
C GLU A 332 -6.63 -5.99 -19.18
N GLN A 333 -5.99 -6.13 -18.02
CA GLN A 333 -5.48 -7.42 -17.53
C GLN A 333 -6.55 -8.30 -16.88
N ILE A 334 -7.81 -7.84 -16.82
CA ILE A 334 -8.92 -8.69 -16.37
C ILE A 334 -9.27 -9.68 -17.48
N ASP A 335 -9.24 -10.97 -17.15
CA ASP A 335 -9.54 -12.07 -18.07
C ASP A 335 -10.98 -11.99 -18.60
N ASP A 336 -11.16 -12.33 -19.88
CA ASP A 336 -12.49 -12.35 -20.51
C ASP A 336 -13.46 -13.31 -19.81
N HIS A 337 -12.96 -14.44 -19.28
CA HIS A 337 -13.79 -15.33 -18.47
C HIS A 337 -14.29 -14.62 -17.20
N THR A 338 -13.41 -13.93 -16.48
CA THR A 338 -13.77 -13.16 -15.29
C THR A 338 -14.81 -12.08 -15.62
N ARG A 339 -14.63 -11.35 -16.74
CA ARG A 339 -15.61 -10.35 -17.21
C ARG A 339 -16.99 -10.94 -17.48
N ASN A 340 -17.04 -12.18 -17.94
CA ASN A 340 -18.26 -12.92 -18.23
C ASN A 340 -18.83 -13.67 -17.02
N GLY A 341 -18.23 -13.51 -15.84
CA GLY A 341 -18.70 -14.15 -14.61
C GLY A 341 -18.32 -15.62 -14.47
N ASP A 342 -17.31 -16.08 -15.21
CA ASP A 342 -16.77 -17.43 -15.14
C ASP A 342 -15.32 -17.38 -14.62
N MET A 343 -14.97 -18.19 -13.63
CA MET A 343 -13.61 -18.24 -13.08
C MET A 343 -13.21 -19.67 -12.79
N ALA A 344 -12.07 -20.10 -13.34
CA ALA A 344 -11.49 -21.38 -12.97
C ALA A 344 -10.78 -21.24 -11.63
N ALA A 345 -10.94 -22.22 -10.74
CA ALA A 345 -9.96 -22.35 -9.66
C ALA A 345 -8.60 -22.63 -10.30
N GLN A 346 -7.60 -21.82 -9.96
CA GLN A 346 -6.25 -22.11 -10.38
C GLN A 346 -5.74 -23.33 -9.62
N THR A 347 -5.22 -24.30 -10.34
CA THR A 347 -4.39 -25.33 -9.73
C THR A 347 -3.10 -24.64 -9.34
N ARG A 348 -2.81 -24.48 -8.03
CA ARG A 348 -1.44 -24.15 -7.58
C ARG A 348 -0.51 -25.27 -8.05
N ALA A 349 0.00 -25.17 -9.28
CA ALA A 349 1.06 -26.03 -9.77
C ALA A 349 2.27 -25.67 -8.90
N LYS A 350 2.61 -26.57 -7.97
CA LYS A 350 3.82 -26.49 -7.16
C LYS A 350 5.04 -26.62 -8.08
N ASN A 351 5.41 -25.55 -8.78
CA ASN A 351 6.79 -25.35 -9.20
C ASN A 351 7.57 -24.85 -7.97
N ILE A 352 7.81 -25.78 -7.05
CA ILE A 352 8.56 -25.54 -5.81
C ILE A 352 10.01 -25.10 -6.09
N ASP A 353 10.51 -25.27 -7.31
CA ASP A 353 11.90 -24.98 -7.67
C ASP A 353 12.12 -23.61 -8.36
N SER A 354 11.06 -22.84 -8.66
CA SER A 354 11.21 -21.51 -9.31
C SER A 354 10.48 -20.36 -8.63
N GLU A 355 9.72 -20.63 -7.57
CA GLU A 355 9.15 -19.59 -6.75
C GLU A 355 10.25 -19.12 -5.78
N VAL A 356 10.88 -17.98 -6.08
CA VAL A 356 11.63 -17.26 -5.05
C VAL A 356 10.66 -17.10 -3.89
N LYS A 357 10.89 -17.80 -2.77
CA LYS A 357 10.16 -17.59 -1.51
C LYS A 357 10.47 -16.16 -1.06
N LEU A 358 9.72 -15.20 -1.61
CA LEU A 358 9.91 -13.75 -1.44
C LEU A 358 9.55 -13.28 -0.02
N LEU A 359 9.07 -14.18 0.81
CA LEU A 359 8.71 -13.95 2.20
C LEU A 359 9.26 -15.14 3.00
N ASN A 360 10.52 -15.07 3.40
CA ASN A 360 10.90 -15.78 4.63
C ASN A 360 10.31 -14.94 5.77
N ASP A 361 9.37 -15.52 6.51
CA ASP A 361 8.77 -14.95 7.72
C ASP A 361 7.98 -13.63 7.56
N GLY A 362 7.55 -13.31 6.34
CA GLY A 362 6.61 -12.22 6.07
C GLY A 362 7.23 -10.83 5.98
N GLU A 363 8.55 -10.69 6.14
CA GLU A 363 9.24 -9.43 5.92
C GLU A 363 9.69 -9.29 4.45
N VAL A 364 9.44 -8.13 3.85
CA VAL A 364 10.03 -7.78 2.55
C VAL A 364 11.50 -7.44 2.78
N THR A 365 12.41 -8.35 2.41
CA THR A 365 13.85 -8.08 2.46
C THR A 365 14.22 -6.91 1.55
N VAL A 366 15.36 -6.26 1.79
CA VAL A 366 15.83 -5.12 0.96
C VAL A 366 16.03 -5.55 -0.49
N ALA A 367 16.55 -6.77 -0.71
CA ALA A 367 16.67 -7.38 -2.03
C ALA A 367 15.28 -7.54 -2.68
N SER A 368 14.32 -8.15 -1.98
CA SER A 368 12.95 -8.33 -2.47
C SER A 368 12.24 -6.99 -2.77
N ALA A 369 12.42 -5.98 -1.92
CA ALA A 369 11.89 -4.63 -2.14
C ALA A 369 12.51 -3.99 -3.39
N SER A 370 13.82 -4.16 -3.59
CA SER A 370 14.54 -3.61 -4.74
C SER A 370 14.09 -4.25 -6.06
N ASP A 371 14.01 -5.58 -6.09
CA ASP A 371 13.51 -6.34 -7.25
C ASP A 371 12.05 -5.99 -7.56
N TYR A 372 11.23 -5.85 -6.51
CA TYR A 372 9.84 -5.42 -6.64
C TYR A 372 9.72 -4.03 -7.27
N LEU A 373 10.46 -3.04 -6.79
CA LEU A 373 10.42 -1.68 -7.32
C LEU A 373 10.96 -1.62 -8.76
N LEU A 374 11.98 -2.41 -9.10
CA LEU A 374 12.48 -2.53 -10.47
C LEU A 374 11.43 -3.13 -11.42
N SER A 375 10.75 -4.22 -11.04
CA SER A 375 9.65 -4.79 -11.83
C SER A 375 8.46 -3.84 -11.94
N LEU A 376 8.15 -3.08 -10.87
CA LEU A 376 7.11 -2.06 -10.89
C LEU A 376 7.44 -0.93 -11.88
N ARG A 377 8.70 -0.49 -11.93
CA ARG A 377 9.18 0.48 -12.92
C ARG A 377 9.08 -0.06 -14.34
N GLU A 378 9.40 -1.33 -14.54
CA GLU A 378 9.29 -1.99 -15.85
C GLU A 378 7.83 -2.03 -16.31
N PHE A 379 6.92 -2.38 -15.42
CA PHE A 379 5.48 -2.30 -15.68
C PHE A 379 5.07 -0.87 -16.08
N TRP A 380 5.56 0.15 -15.37
CA TRP A 380 5.29 1.55 -15.73
C TRP A 380 5.94 2.00 -17.04
N ALA A 381 7.05 1.38 -17.46
CA ALA A 381 7.69 1.62 -18.74
C ALA A 381 6.84 1.12 -19.93
N HIS A 382 5.87 0.24 -19.70
CA HIS A 382 4.93 -0.25 -20.70
C HIS A 382 3.64 0.59 -20.80
N LEU A 383 3.41 1.53 -19.87
CA LEU A 383 2.23 2.39 -19.92
C LEU A 383 2.19 3.24 -21.21
N PRO A 384 0.99 3.55 -21.73
CA PRO A 384 0.84 4.42 -22.90
C PRO A 384 1.58 5.76 -22.72
N SER A 385 2.23 6.22 -23.80
CA SER A 385 2.93 7.51 -23.82
C SER A 385 2.14 8.53 -24.64
N PRO A 386 2.09 9.81 -24.22
CA PRO A 386 1.52 10.90 -25.01
C PRO A 386 2.22 11.12 -26.37
N LEU A 387 3.46 10.66 -26.52
CA LEU A 387 4.34 10.93 -27.67
C LEU A 387 4.85 9.64 -28.32
N SER A 388 3.95 8.76 -28.75
CA SER A 388 4.33 7.50 -29.43
C SER A 388 4.36 7.59 -30.96
N ASP A 389 4.52 8.77 -31.58
CA ASP A 389 4.75 8.86 -33.03
C ASP A 389 6.08 9.56 -33.30
N SER A 390 6.98 8.81 -33.93
CA SER A 390 8.28 9.21 -34.39
C SER A 390 8.20 10.36 -35.40
N ASN A 391 8.58 11.56 -34.98
CA ASN A 391 9.38 12.43 -35.83
C ASN A 391 10.26 13.36 -34.99
N LYS A 392 11.57 13.22 -35.21
CA LYS A 392 12.63 14.03 -34.60
C LYS A 392 12.40 15.51 -34.95
N LYS A 393 12.54 16.36 -33.93
CA LYS A 393 12.51 17.83 -33.93
C LYS A 393 11.12 18.47 -33.78
N THR A 394 10.71 18.65 -32.54
CA THR A 394 10.37 19.98 -31.99
C THR A 394 10.25 19.88 -30.47
N ARG A 395 11.14 20.57 -29.76
CA ARG A 395 11.00 20.91 -28.34
C ARG A 395 10.09 22.13 -28.25
N ALA A 396 8.97 22.02 -27.54
CA ALA A 396 8.23 23.16 -27.01
C ALA A 396 7.47 22.71 -25.75
N ASN A 397 7.50 23.57 -24.73
CA ASN A 397 7.00 23.45 -23.35
C ASN A 397 5.83 22.46 -23.12
N SER A 398 6.05 21.53 -22.18
CA SER A 398 5.04 20.57 -21.70
C SER A 398 4.29 21.03 -20.45
N ASP A 399 4.35 22.31 -20.09
CA ASP A 399 3.92 22.76 -18.75
C ASP A 399 2.53 23.39 -18.69
N ASN A 400 1.72 23.34 -19.76
CA ASN A 400 0.32 23.77 -19.70
C ASN A 400 -0.56 22.81 -20.52
N TRP A 401 -1.15 21.80 -19.86
CA TRP A 401 -2.11 20.86 -20.45
C TRP A 401 -3.53 21.00 -19.86
N ASP A 402 -3.77 22.07 -19.08
CA ASP A 402 -5.00 22.27 -18.29
C ASP A 402 -5.71 23.62 -18.54
N GLU A 403 -5.49 24.30 -19.68
CA GLU A 403 -6.33 25.45 -20.06
C GLU A 403 -7.48 25.04 -20.98
N GLU A 404 -8.67 25.03 -20.37
CA GLU A 404 -9.99 25.42 -20.90
C GLU A 404 -10.40 24.92 -22.30
N GLU A 405 -11.12 23.79 -22.33
CA GLU A 405 -12.17 23.53 -23.33
C GLU A 405 -13.51 23.45 -22.57
N ASP A 406 -13.95 24.57 -21.99
CA ASP A 406 -15.37 24.84 -21.77
C ASP A 406 -15.66 26.25 -22.33
N ASP A 407 -16.68 26.32 -23.19
CA ASP A 407 -17.26 27.52 -23.85
C ASP A 407 -16.68 28.13 -25.15
N SER A 408 -15.73 27.52 -25.88
CA SER A 408 -15.30 28.04 -27.22
C SER A 408 -15.95 27.38 -28.45
N SER A 409 -16.83 26.39 -28.28
CA SER A 409 -17.24 25.46 -29.35
C SER A 409 -17.92 26.10 -30.58
N LEU A 410 -18.53 27.28 -30.44
CA LEU A 410 -19.23 27.97 -31.54
C LEU A 410 -18.31 28.90 -32.36
N TRP A 411 -17.34 29.57 -31.72
CA TRP A 411 -16.41 30.48 -32.41
C TRP A 411 -15.27 29.72 -33.11
N ASP A 412 -14.79 28.62 -32.52
CA ASP A 412 -13.76 27.77 -33.14
C ASP A 412 -14.27 27.01 -34.37
N TRP A 413 -15.55 26.61 -34.37
CA TRP A 413 -16.18 26.03 -35.55
C TRP A 413 -16.29 27.05 -36.69
N LEU A 414 -16.66 28.30 -36.38
CA LEU A 414 -16.72 29.39 -37.35
C LEU A 414 -15.34 29.72 -37.95
N MET A 415 -14.28 29.72 -37.12
CA MET A 415 -12.91 30.01 -37.56
C MET A 415 -12.26 28.83 -38.31
N SER A 416 -12.74 27.60 -38.13
CA SER A 416 -12.26 26.41 -38.84
C SER A 416 -12.56 26.40 -40.34
N LYS A 417 -13.49 27.25 -40.81
CA LYS A 417 -13.81 27.40 -42.24
C LYS A 417 -12.86 28.32 -43.02
N VAL A 418 -11.94 29.02 -42.36
CA VAL A 418 -11.16 30.11 -43.01
C VAL A 418 -9.64 29.88 -43.02
N SER A 419 -9.11 28.80 -42.45
CA SER A 419 -7.65 28.62 -42.37
C SER A 419 -7.18 27.18 -42.53
N SER A 420 -6.50 26.90 -43.64
CA SER A 420 -5.82 25.64 -43.92
C SER A 420 -4.58 25.46 -43.04
N SER A 421 -4.59 24.51 -42.10
CA SER A 421 -3.36 24.09 -41.40
C SER A 421 -3.29 22.59 -41.14
N ARG A 422 -2.65 21.88 -42.08
CA ARG A 422 -2.34 20.43 -42.04
C ARG A 422 -1.49 20.02 -40.81
N ARG A 423 -0.87 20.97 -40.11
CA ARG A 423 0.02 20.75 -38.94
C ARG A 423 -0.71 20.63 -37.60
N LYS A 424 -1.89 21.24 -37.42
CA LYS A 424 -2.69 21.13 -36.18
C LYS A 424 -3.36 19.77 -36.02
N ASN A 425 -3.62 19.06 -37.12
CA ASN A 425 -4.36 17.79 -37.10
C ASN A 425 -3.55 16.60 -36.57
N VAL A 426 -2.22 16.57 -36.75
CA VAL A 426 -1.38 15.44 -36.30
C VAL A 426 -1.26 15.38 -34.77
N GLY A 427 -1.04 16.53 -34.11
CA GLY A 427 -0.98 16.60 -32.65
C GLY A 427 -2.31 16.30 -31.95
N LYS A 428 -3.43 16.74 -32.53
CA LYS A 428 -4.79 16.39 -32.06
C LYS A 428 -5.06 14.88 -32.20
N SER A 429 -4.61 14.25 -33.29
CA SER A 429 -4.73 12.80 -33.50
C SER A 429 -3.94 11.97 -32.48
N ALA A 430 -2.68 12.34 -32.21
CA ALA A 430 -1.85 11.66 -31.21
C ALA A 430 -2.40 11.79 -29.79
N LYS A 431 -2.87 12.99 -29.39
CA LYS A 431 -3.54 13.21 -28.10
C LYS A 431 -4.78 12.34 -27.97
N LYS A 432 -5.62 12.29 -29.01
CA LYS A 432 -6.81 11.43 -29.03
C LYS A 432 -6.45 9.95 -28.86
N LYS A 433 -5.46 9.45 -29.61
CA LYS A 433 -4.98 8.06 -29.51
C LYS A 433 -4.42 7.72 -28.13
N TYR A 434 -3.67 8.64 -27.51
CA TYR A 434 -3.19 8.48 -26.13
C TYR A 434 -4.35 8.40 -25.13
N LEU A 435 -5.28 9.35 -25.20
CA LEU A 435 -6.45 9.36 -24.33
C LEU A 435 -7.28 8.08 -24.49
N GLU A 436 -7.47 7.59 -25.71
CA GLU A 436 -8.14 6.29 -25.95
C GLU A 436 -7.39 5.14 -25.26
N LYS A 437 -6.06 5.06 -25.39
CA LYS A 437 -5.24 3.99 -24.79
C LYS A 437 -5.30 3.94 -23.26
N ILE A 438 -5.48 5.08 -22.59
CA ILE A 438 -5.60 5.14 -21.12
C ILE A 438 -7.05 5.03 -20.63
N GLY A 439 -8.04 4.83 -21.52
CA GLY A 439 -9.45 4.76 -21.13
C GLY A 439 -10.13 6.14 -20.97
N GLY A 440 -9.74 7.10 -21.80
CA GLY A 440 -10.34 8.43 -21.93
C GLY A 440 -9.64 9.54 -21.14
N LYS A 441 -10.28 10.72 -21.08
CA LYS A 441 -9.77 11.94 -20.41
C LYS A 441 -9.34 11.74 -18.95
N TYR A 442 -9.95 10.77 -18.26
CA TYR A 442 -9.77 10.52 -16.83
C TYR A 442 -8.95 9.26 -16.52
N ALA A 443 -8.36 8.62 -17.53
CA ALA A 443 -7.60 7.39 -17.38
C ALA A 443 -8.40 6.20 -16.77
N GLN A 444 -9.67 6.03 -17.15
CA GLN A 444 -10.58 5.03 -16.56
C GLN A 444 -10.21 3.56 -16.84
N ARG A 445 -9.14 3.30 -17.59
CA ARG A 445 -8.54 1.97 -17.73
C ARG A 445 -7.83 1.51 -16.45
N TYR A 446 -7.41 2.44 -15.60
CA TYR A 446 -6.61 2.13 -14.44
C TYR A 446 -7.36 2.41 -13.14
N SER A 447 -6.88 1.84 -12.04
CA SER A 447 -7.11 2.35 -10.69
C SER A 447 -5.78 2.43 -9.96
N ALA A 448 -5.71 3.26 -8.91
CA ALA A 448 -4.52 3.46 -8.11
C ALA A 448 -4.74 2.94 -6.69
N SER A 449 -3.75 2.20 -6.19
CA SER A 449 -3.67 1.76 -4.80
C SER A 449 -2.41 2.33 -4.16
N LEU A 450 -2.53 2.93 -2.99
CA LEU A 450 -1.43 3.56 -2.27
C LEU A 450 -0.99 2.65 -1.12
N VAL A 451 0.32 2.47 -0.97
CA VAL A 451 0.91 1.70 0.11
C VAL A 451 1.72 2.65 0.99
N SER A 452 1.44 2.66 2.29
CA SER A 452 2.15 3.50 3.24
C SER A 452 3.43 2.80 3.73
N PRO A 453 4.52 3.55 3.97
CA PRO A 453 5.58 3.10 4.87
C PRO A 453 5.05 3.04 6.31
N SER A 454 5.89 2.52 7.21
CA SER A 454 5.44 1.98 8.50
C SER A 454 6.01 2.71 9.71
N VAL A 455 5.41 2.51 10.88
CA VAL A 455 5.95 3.00 12.16
C VAL A 455 7.13 2.14 12.62
N VAL A 456 7.10 0.83 12.37
CA VAL A 456 8.22 -0.07 12.67
C VAL A 456 9.52 0.43 12.01
N PRO A 457 10.65 0.46 12.75
CA PRO A 457 11.89 1.09 12.28
C PRO A 457 12.67 0.23 11.25
N ASN A 458 11.98 -0.49 10.36
CA ASN A 458 12.62 -1.14 9.21
C ASN A 458 13.23 -0.08 8.28
N TYR A 459 12.67 1.14 8.29
CA TYR A 459 13.25 2.39 7.79
C TYR A 459 13.04 3.47 8.87
N TYR A 460 12.91 4.75 8.50
CA TYR A 460 12.44 5.74 9.48
C TYR A 460 10.94 5.54 9.77
N PRO A 461 10.49 5.59 11.03
CA PRO A 461 9.08 5.56 11.39
C PRO A 461 8.32 6.65 10.65
N THR A 462 7.19 6.31 10.05
CA THR A 462 6.48 7.20 9.14
C THR A 462 4.96 7.17 9.36
N LEU A 463 4.29 8.31 9.14
CA LEU A 463 2.83 8.42 9.08
C LEU A 463 2.40 9.35 7.94
N ARG A 464 1.16 9.22 7.46
CA ARG A 464 0.63 9.98 6.32
C ARG A 464 -0.66 10.71 6.67
N ILE A 465 -0.75 11.99 6.33
CA ILE A 465 -2.00 12.75 6.39
C ILE A 465 -2.48 13.00 4.95
N ILE A 466 -3.70 12.57 4.64
CA ILE A 466 -4.31 12.74 3.32
C ILE A 466 -5.38 13.83 3.42
N GLU A 467 -5.37 14.76 2.47
CA GLU A 467 -6.38 15.81 2.33
C GLU A 467 -7.35 15.48 1.18
N TYR A 468 -8.61 15.85 1.36
CA TYR A 468 -9.66 15.62 0.40
C TYR A 468 -10.59 16.82 0.27
N ASN A 469 -11.20 16.94 -0.90
CA ASN A 469 -12.08 18.04 -1.23
C ASN A 469 -13.39 17.96 -0.41
N ILE A 470 -13.67 18.99 0.39
CA ILE A 470 -14.90 19.12 1.18
C ILE A 470 -15.91 20.13 0.58
N THR A 471 -15.76 20.52 -0.70
CA THR A 471 -16.69 21.45 -1.35
C THR A 471 -18.15 20.99 -1.19
N GLY A 472 -18.99 21.83 -0.59
CA GLY A 472 -20.40 21.51 -0.31
C GLY A 472 -20.63 20.63 0.93
N LEU A 473 -19.58 20.37 1.73
CA LEU A 473 -19.61 19.60 2.98
C LEU A 473 -19.11 20.42 4.19
N GLU A 474 -18.75 21.69 4.01
CA GLU A 474 -18.06 22.54 5.00
C GLU A 474 -18.89 22.82 6.26
N HIS A 475 -20.22 22.75 6.13
CA HIS A 475 -21.16 22.95 7.23
C HIS A 475 -21.62 21.63 7.88
N LEU A 476 -21.16 20.48 7.38
CA LEU A 476 -21.47 19.21 8.02
C LEU A 476 -20.69 19.10 9.32
N HIS A 477 -21.44 18.86 10.38
CA HIS A 477 -20.90 18.53 11.67
C HIS A 477 -20.93 17.01 11.81
N VAL A 478 -19.75 16.39 11.93
CA VAL A 478 -19.67 14.95 12.15
C VAL A 478 -19.95 14.68 13.62
N GLN A 479 -20.97 13.85 13.86
CA GLN A 479 -21.20 13.21 15.15
C GLN A 479 -20.76 11.76 15.02
N SER A 480 -20.03 11.25 16.00
CA SER A 480 -19.68 9.83 16.03
C SER A 480 -20.96 8.97 16.10
N PRO A 481 -21.01 7.81 15.44
CA PRO A 481 -22.17 6.92 15.47
C PRO A 481 -22.35 6.29 16.86
N SER A 482 -23.57 6.37 17.40
CA SER A 482 -23.94 5.86 18.72
C SER A 482 -23.79 4.33 18.83
N ALA A 483 -23.07 3.84 19.83
CA ALA A 483 -23.06 2.42 20.23
C ALA A 483 -24.14 2.13 21.31
N PRO A 484 -24.76 0.95 21.40
CA PRO A 484 -25.59 0.59 22.55
C PRO A 484 -24.77 0.08 23.74
N PRO A 485 -25.38 -0.09 24.93
CA PRO A 485 -24.69 -0.48 26.16
C PRO A 485 -23.98 -1.84 26.06
N GLN A 486 -22.89 -1.94 26.83
CA GLN A 486 -22.04 -3.13 26.94
C GLN A 486 -22.79 -4.28 27.63
N GLY A 487 -22.74 -5.47 27.01
CA GLY A 487 -23.07 -6.73 27.65
C GLY A 487 -21.78 -7.46 27.97
N ASP A 488 -21.67 -7.90 29.22
CA ASP A 488 -20.49 -8.52 29.79
C ASP A 488 -20.35 -9.98 29.32
N TRP A 489 -19.37 -10.25 28.45
CA TRP A 489 -19.05 -11.61 27.97
C TRP A 489 -17.59 -11.99 28.26
N GLN A 490 -16.94 -11.31 29.22
CA GLN A 490 -15.49 -11.38 29.40
C GLN A 490 -14.97 -12.71 29.98
N ALA A 491 -15.82 -13.55 30.58
CA ALA A 491 -15.36 -14.73 31.32
C ALA A 491 -15.20 -16.04 30.51
N PHE A 492 -15.67 -16.14 29.26
CA PHE A 492 -15.71 -17.44 28.54
C PHE A 492 -14.55 -17.67 27.55
N LEU A 493 -13.80 -16.63 27.15
CA LEU A 493 -12.80 -16.71 26.08
C LEU A 493 -11.33 -16.78 26.57
N GLU A 494 -11.01 -16.38 27.81
CA GLU A 494 -9.62 -16.29 28.28
C GLU A 494 -8.89 -17.65 28.30
N HIS A 495 -9.61 -18.75 28.57
CA HIS A 495 -9.02 -20.09 28.58
C HIS A 495 -8.75 -20.66 27.17
N GLN A 496 -9.19 -20.00 26.08
CA GLN A 496 -8.98 -20.48 24.70
C GLN A 496 -7.64 -20.08 24.07
N PHE A 497 -6.91 -19.15 24.68
CA PHE A 497 -5.66 -18.58 24.16
C PHE A 497 -4.43 -18.94 25.03
N SER A 498 -4.52 -20.01 25.83
CA SER A 498 -3.44 -20.40 26.76
C SER A 498 -2.44 -21.42 26.19
N ASP A 499 -2.80 -22.15 25.13
CA ASP A 499 -1.98 -23.25 24.58
C ASP A 499 -1.70 -23.01 23.09
N ASP A 500 -0.57 -22.34 22.81
CA ASP A 500 -0.15 -21.97 21.47
C ASP A 500 0.26 -23.18 20.62
N GLU A 501 1.00 -24.11 21.21
CA GLU A 501 1.52 -25.29 20.51
C GLU A 501 0.39 -26.23 20.07
N LYS A 502 -0.59 -26.47 20.95
CA LYS A 502 -1.78 -27.23 20.58
C LYS A 502 -2.52 -26.56 19.43
N TYR A 503 -2.72 -25.24 19.51
CA TYR A 503 -3.44 -24.52 18.48
C TYR A 503 -2.72 -24.52 17.13
N LYS A 504 -1.38 -24.32 17.11
CA LYS A 504 -0.57 -24.42 15.89
C LYS A 504 -0.73 -25.80 15.24
N ARG A 505 -0.73 -26.90 16.03
CA ARG A 505 -0.95 -28.27 15.52
C ARG A 505 -2.35 -28.47 14.96
N GLU A 506 -3.38 -27.92 15.61
CA GLU A 506 -4.75 -27.96 15.12
C GLU A 506 -4.87 -27.26 13.76
N VAL A 507 -4.31 -26.06 13.64
CA VAL A 507 -4.30 -25.30 12.38
C VAL A 507 -3.52 -26.03 11.28
N ASP A 508 -2.31 -26.53 11.57
CA ASP A 508 -1.51 -27.31 10.62
C ASP A 508 -2.28 -28.56 10.11
N THR A 509 -3.00 -29.24 11.01
CA THR A 509 -3.84 -30.38 10.63
C THR A 509 -4.95 -29.97 9.65
N LEU A 510 -5.60 -28.83 9.89
CA LEU A 510 -6.64 -28.30 9.01
C LEU A 510 -6.08 -27.88 7.65
N VAL A 511 -4.94 -27.19 7.64
CA VAL A 511 -4.23 -26.77 6.42
C VAL A 511 -3.85 -28.00 5.59
N ARG A 512 -3.18 -29.00 6.18
CA ARG A 512 -2.80 -30.24 5.47
C ARG A 512 -4.00 -30.99 4.90
N ARG A 513 -5.12 -31.03 5.65
CA ARG A 513 -6.37 -31.64 5.16
C ARG A 513 -6.90 -30.90 3.94
N LYS A 514 -6.88 -29.56 3.96
CA LYS A 514 -7.32 -28.73 2.84
C LYS A 514 -6.40 -28.87 1.63
N GLU A 515 -5.08 -28.87 1.83
CA GLU A 515 -4.13 -29.14 0.76
C GLU A 515 -4.37 -30.49 0.08
N LYS A 516 -4.65 -31.54 0.86
CA LYS A 516 -4.99 -32.86 0.32
C LYS A 516 -6.26 -32.81 -0.52
N GLN A 517 -7.31 -32.15 -0.03
CA GLN A 517 -8.56 -31.97 -0.76
C GLN A 517 -8.36 -31.18 -2.06
N ASN A 518 -7.53 -30.14 -2.04
CA ASN A 518 -7.22 -29.34 -3.22
C ASN A 518 -6.44 -30.14 -4.26
N LYS A 519 -5.49 -30.99 -3.85
CA LYS A 519 -4.79 -31.93 -4.76
C LYS A 519 -5.75 -32.94 -5.39
N GLU A 520 -6.66 -33.51 -4.61
CA GLU A 520 -7.69 -34.45 -5.11
C GLU A 520 -8.66 -33.77 -6.09
N ARG A 521 -8.99 -32.49 -5.87
CA ARG A 521 -9.81 -31.68 -6.78
C ARG A 521 -9.05 -31.32 -8.06
N ALA A 522 -7.78 -30.95 -7.94
CA ALA A 522 -6.92 -30.64 -9.09
C ALA A 522 -6.77 -31.83 -10.05
N ALA A 523 -6.70 -33.06 -9.51
CA ALA A 523 -6.66 -34.30 -10.31
C ALA A 523 -7.96 -34.56 -11.11
N LYS A 524 -9.06 -33.89 -10.76
CA LYS A 524 -10.37 -33.99 -11.42
C LYS A 524 -10.67 -32.67 -12.14
N HIS A 525 -10.08 -32.43 -13.32
CA HIS A 525 -10.26 -31.29 -14.26
C HIS A 525 -10.83 -29.96 -13.71
N SER A 526 -10.14 -28.83 -13.97
CA SER A 526 -10.50 -27.50 -13.46
C SER A 526 -11.99 -27.14 -13.64
N LYS A 527 -12.74 -27.20 -12.53
CA LYS A 527 -14.14 -26.80 -12.50
C LYS A 527 -14.21 -25.28 -12.64
N LYS A 528 -14.90 -24.79 -13.67
CA LYS A 528 -15.25 -23.36 -13.78
C LYS A 528 -16.37 -23.04 -12.78
N PHE A 529 -16.20 -21.98 -12.02
CA PHE A 529 -17.17 -21.46 -11.07
C PHE A 529 -17.82 -20.21 -11.64
N ARG A 530 -19.16 -20.15 -11.56
CA ARG A 530 -19.92 -18.95 -11.95
C ARG A 530 -20.09 -17.99 -10.79
N PHE A 531 -20.06 -16.71 -11.08
CA PHE A 531 -20.32 -15.65 -10.11
C PHE A 531 -21.07 -14.47 -10.77
N LYS A 532 -21.68 -13.63 -9.94
CA LYS A 532 -22.47 -12.50 -10.42
C LYS A 532 -21.57 -11.30 -10.68
N VAL A 533 -21.45 -10.87 -11.93
CA VAL A 533 -20.74 -9.64 -12.29
C VAL A 533 -21.62 -8.43 -11.93
N PRO A 534 -21.13 -7.46 -11.15
CA PRO A 534 -21.86 -6.23 -10.87
C PRO A 534 -21.98 -5.37 -12.12
N GLU A 535 -23.10 -4.66 -12.24
CA GLU A 535 -23.29 -3.65 -13.29
C GLU A 535 -22.36 -2.47 -13.05
N GLY A 536 -21.73 -1.99 -14.13
CA GLY A 536 -20.92 -0.78 -14.12
C GLY A 536 -21.77 0.49 -14.04
N PRO A 537 -21.14 1.66 -13.85
CA PRO A 537 -21.84 2.93 -14.03
C PRO A 537 -22.35 3.05 -15.47
N SER A 538 -23.42 3.84 -15.65
CA SER A 538 -23.91 4.20 -16.98
C SER A 538 -22.77 4.74 -17.85
N LYS A 539 -22.76 4.42 -19.14
CA LYS A 539 -21.78 4.95 -20.10
C LYS A 539 -21.80 6.49 -20.18
N SER A 540 -22.91 7.11 -19.80
CA SER A 540 -23.08 8.57 -19.74
C SER A 540 -22.76 9.19 -18.37
N ALA A 541 -22.55 8.37 -17.33
CA ALA A 541 -22.26 8.89 -15.99
C ALA A 541 -20.84 9.48 -15.93
N PRO A 542 -20.63 10.60 -15.24
CA PRO A 542 -19.28 11.08 -14.96
C PRO A 542 -18.55 10.06 -14.07
N PRO A 543 -17.21 9.99 -14.15
CA PRO A 543 -16.45 9.08 -13.32
C PRO A 543 -16.41 9.58 -11.86
N GLY A 544 -16.10 8.68 -10.92
CA GLY A 544 -16.13 8.97 -9.49
C GLY A 544 -14.97 9.87 -9.01
N PRO A 545 -14.95 10.18 -7.70
CA PRO A 545 -14.01 11.16 -7.13
C PRO A 545 -12.53 10.80 -7.29
N ALA A 546 -12.20 9.53 -7.46
CA ALA A 546 -10.83 9.09 -7.75
C ALA A 546 -10.34 9.54 -9.15
N TYR A 547 -11.23 9.85 -10.07
CA TYR A 547 -10.93 10.03 -11.49
C TYR A 547 -11.10 11.48 -11.97
N SER A 548 -12.09 12.18 -11.43
CA SER A 548 -12.39 13.56 -11.77
C SER A 548 -12.55 14.39 -10.50
N PRO A 549 -11.94 15.58 -10.41
CA PRO A 549 -12.09 16.48 -9.27
C PRO A 549 -13.55 16.77 -8.96
N GLN A 550 -13.98 16.41 -7.76
CA GLN A 550 -15.30 16.65 -7.19
C GLN A 550 -15.21 16.52 -5.65
N PRO A 551 -16.30 16.70 -4.88
CA PRO A 551 -16.25 16.44 -3.45
C PRO A 551 -15.75 15.01 -3.15
N LEU A 552 -14.95 14.88 -2.11
CA LEU A 552 -14.25 13.65 -1.66
C LEU A 552 -13.06 13.22 -2.53
N THR A 553 -12.74 13.94 -3.62
CA THR A 553 -11.47 13.71 -4.34
C THR A 553 -10.29 14.03 -3.44
N TRP A 554 -9.32 13.13 -3.37
CA TRP A 554 -8.06 13.40 -2.67
C TRP A 554 -7.22 14.42 -3.44
N THR A 555 -6.75 15.44 -2.74
CA THR A 555 -6.06 16.59 -3.34
C THR A 555 -4.58 16.59 -3.02
N ARG A 556 -4.19 16.03 -1.87
CA ARG A 556 -2.83 16.07 -1.34
C ARG A 556 -2.61 14.94 -0.35
N TYR A 557 -1.37 14.49 -0.21
CA TYR A 557 -0.94 13.93 1.07
C TYR A 557 0.40 14.49 1.49
N THR A 558 0.60 14.58 2.80
CA THR A 558 1.87 14.94 3.44
C THR A 558 2.42 13.69 4.13
N GLN A 559 3.64 13.31 3.77
CA GLN A 559 4.36 12.21 4.39
C GLN A 559 5.25 12.77 5.50
N TYR A 560 5.11 12.23 6.72
CA TYR A 560 5.91 12.61 7.87
C TYR A 560 6.79 11.46 8.31
N PHE A 561 8.05 11.73 8.67
CA PHE A 561 9.00 10.73 9.16
C PHE A 561 9.71 11.19 10.44
N ALA A 562 10.13 10.24 11.27
CA ALA A 562 10.95 10.49 12.45
C ALA A 562 12.40 10.01 12.20
N ASN A 563 13.35 10.93 12.09
CA ASN A 563 14.75 10.60 11.85
C ASN A 563 15.40 10.04 13.13
N LEU A 564 15.29 8.73 13.34
CA LEU A 564 15.78 8.06 14.55
C LEU A 564 17.29 8.20 14.76
N THR A 565 18.09 8.24 13.69
CA THR A 565 19.53 8.50 13.79
C THR A 565 19.81 9.83 14.50
N ARG A 566 19.04 10.86 14.14
CA ARG A 566 19.16 12.18 14.76
C ARG A 566 18.54 12.23 16.15
N ILE A 567 17.37 11.62 16.32
CA ILE A 567 16.56 11.70 17.55
C ILE A 567 17.19 10.88 18.67
N ASN A 568 17.57 9.62 18.41
CA ASN A 568 18.27 8.79 19.40
C ASN A 568 19.57 9.47 19.85
N ASN A 569 20.23 10.20 18.95
CA ASN A 569 21.45 10.97 19.24
C ASN A 569 22.57 10.09 19.83
N ASP A 570 22.51 8.81 19.49
CA ASP A 570 23.49 7.79 19.82
C ASP A 570 24.48 7.67 18.66
N PHE A 571 25.75 7.40 18.97
CA PHE A 571 26.80 7.21 17.96
C PHE A 571 27.01 8.41 17.01
N THR A 572 26.65 9.63 17.44
CA THR A 572 27.06 10.85 16.74
C THR A 572 28.57 10.98 16.83
N ASP A 573 29.30 10.74 15.74
CA ASP A 573 30.75 10.92 15.71
C ASP A 573 31.11 12.36 16.11
N GLN A 574 31.62 12.54 17.32
CA GLN A 574 32.28 13.79 17.72
C GLN A 574 33.64 13.95 17.01
N GLN A 575 34.15 12.92 16.33
CA GLN A 575 35.46 12.92 15.67
C GLN A 575 35.46 13.40 14.21
N HIS A 576 34.31 13.55 13.55
CA HIS A 576 34.24 14.08 12.18
C HIS A 576 33.94 15.60 12.11
N ARG A 577 33.92 16.31 13.25
CA ARG A 577 33.87 17.79 13.30
C ARG A 577 35.19 18.44 13.70
N ALA A 578 36.27 17.67 13.84
CA ALA A 578 37.61 18.21 13.80
C ALA A 578 38.06 18.21 12.34
N PHE A 579 37.84 19.32 11.65
CA PHE A 579 38.69 19.67 10.51
C PHE A 579 40.12 19.65 11.03
N ASN A 580 40.88 18.62 10.67
CA ASN A 580 42.33 18.71 10.76
C ASN A 580 42.75 19.82 9.80
N VAL A 581 43.37 20.85 10.36
CA VAL A 581 43.97 21.99 9.64
C VAL A 581 45.12 21.56 8.71
N ASN A 582 45.43 20.27 8.64
CA ASN A 582 46.38 19.68 7.70
C ASN A 582 45.64 18.61 6.90
N GLY A 583 45.37 18.90 5.62
CA GLY A 583 44.59 18.08 4.70
C GLY A 583 45.25 16.75 4.32
N ASP A 584 45.34 15.83 5.27
CA ASP A 584 45.61 14.42 5.00
C ASP A 584 44.27 13.66 4.99
N GLU A 585 43.80 13.35 3.78
CA GLU A 585 42.73 12.38 3.57
C GLU A 585 43.16 11.02 4.14
N ILE A 586 42.53 10.60 5.23
CA ILE A 586 42.55 9.18 5.60
C ILE A 586 41.67 8.47 4.58
N SER A 587 42.32 7.94 3.54
CA SER A 587 41.78 7.02 2.54
C SER A 587 40.77 6.07 3.19
N ALA A 588 39.49 6.28 2.89
CA ALA A 588 38.47 5.27 3.12
C ALA A 588 38.83 4.07 2.24
N ASN A 589 39.30 3.01 2.87
CA ASN A 589 39.75 1.77 2.25
C ASN A 589 38.73 1.32 1.18
N GLU A 590 39.05 1.48 -0.11
CA GLU A 590 38.18 1.09 -1.24
C GLU A 590 37.85 -0.42 -1.28
N LEU A 591 38.53 -1.18 -0.41
CA LEU A 591 38.40 -2.63 -0.21
C LEU A 591 37.44 -3.03 0.92
N ALA A 592 36.81 -2.08 1.63
CA ALA A 592 35.77 -2.43 2.59
C ALA A 592 34.57 -3.06 1.85
N PRO A 593 34.02 -4.20 2.32
CA PRO A 593 32.87 -4.82 1.66
C PRO A 593 31.71 -3.81 1.60
N ARG A 594 31.19 -3.58 0.38
CA ARG A 594 30.06 -2.69 0.16
C ARG A 594 28.83 -3.31 0.81
N THR A 595 28.17 -2.58 1.71
CA THR A 595 26.95 -3.05 2.37
C THR A 595 25.84 -2.01 2.27
N ILE A 596 24.59 -2.46 2.06
CA ILE A 596 23.38 -1.65 2.24
C ILE A 596 22.69 -2.16 3.50
N PHE A 597 22.53 -1.29 4.51
CA PHE A 597 21.89 -1.64 5.80
C PHE A 597 22.51 -2.88 6.49
N GLY A 598 23.80 -3.14 6.26
CA GLY A 598 24.51 -4.31 6.78
C GLY A 598 24.44 -5.58 5.90
N LEU A 599 23.77 -5.53 4.75
CA LEU A 599 23.72 -6.63 3.76
C LEU A 599 24.81 -6.45 2.70
N GLN A 600 25.58 -7.49 2.38
CA GLN A 600 26.64 -7.38 1.36
C GLN A 600 26.04 -7.16 -0.03
N ILE A 601 26.75 -6.38 -0.85
CA ILE A 601 26.41 -6.12 -2.25
C ILE A 601 27.47 -6.80 -3.12
N SER A 602 27.03 -7.58 -4.11
CA SER A 602 27.92 -8.15 -5.13
C SER A 602 28.47 -7.05 -6.05
N ILE A 603 29.57 -7.34 -6.75
CA ILE A 603 30.14 -6.44 -7.76
C ILE A 603 29.10 -6.10 -8.86
N ASP A 604 28.14 -6.99 -9.07
CA ASP A 604 27.07 -6.85 -10.05
C ASP A 604 25.83 -6.12 -9.51
N GLY A 605 25.87 -5.61 -8.27
CA GLY A 605 24.80 -4.82 -7.64
C GLY A 605 23.67 -5.65 -7.03
N GLU A 606 23.87 -6.95 -6.85
CA GLU A 606 22.90 -7.83 -6.18
C GLU A 606 23.09 -7.78 -4.67
N ILE A 607 22.00 -7.60 -3.93
CA ILE A 607 22.01 -7.51 -2.46
C ILE A 607 21.84 -8.92 -1.88
N GLU A 608 22.65 -9.28 -0.88
CA GLU A 608 22.45 -10.53 -0.12
C GLU A 608 21.00 -10.65 0.38
N SER A 609 20.39 -11.81 0.14
CA SER A 609 18.99 -12.10 0.50
C SER A 609 18.81 -12.58 1.95
N ARG A 610 19.77 -12.30 2.86
CA ARG A 610 19.63 -12.70 4.26
C ARG A 610 18.40 -12.03 4.87
N GLY A 611 17.59 -12.82 5.57
CA GLY A 611 16.32 -12.36 6.13
C GLY A 611 16.47 -11.28 7.21
N TRP A 612 17.56 -11.32 7.97
CA TRP A 612 17.82 -10.36 9.04
C TRP A 612 18.81 -9.27 8.62
N LYS A 613 18.53 -8.03 9.02
CA LYS A 613 19.36 -6.84 8.78
C LYS A 613 19.85 -6.30 10.12
N GLU A 614 21.17 -6.15 10.28
CA GLU A 614 21.74 -5.53 11.49
C GLU A 614 21.57 -4.00 11.50
N GLY A 615 21.19 -3.42 10.37
CA GLY A 615 21.03 -1.99 10.18
C GLY A 615 22.36 -1.25 10.02
N LYS A 616 22.29 0.00 9.59
CA LYS A 616 23.46 0.83 9.28
C LYS A 616 24.42 1.04 10.46
N HIS A 617 23.93 0.92 11.69
CA HIS A 617 24.74 1.04 12.91
C HIS A 617 25.32 -0.29 13.41
N GLY A 618 25.13 -1.40 12.69
CA GLY A 618 25.57 -2.75 13.11
C GLY A 618 27.07 -2.86 13.44
N HIS A 619 27.92 -2.03 12.84
CA HIS A 619 29.36 -1.96 13.15
C HIS A 619 29.67 -1.46 14.59
N HIS A 620 28.66 -1.04 15.35
CA HIS A 620 28.74 -0.74 16.78
C HIS A 620 28.26 -1.90 17.68
N ASN A 621 27.90 -3.05 17.13
CA ASN A 621 27.62 -4.25 17.92
C ASN A 621 28.81 -4.59 18.83
N GLY A 622 28.54 -4.88 20.10
CA GLY A 622 29.55 -5.10 21.14
C GLY A 622 30.24 -3.85 21.70
N LYS A 623 30.03 -2.65 21.13
CA LYS A 623 30.60 -1.40 21.66
C LYS A 623 29.77 -0.85 22.83
N HIS A 624 30.40 0.01 23.64
CA HIS A 624 29.74 0.72 24.72
C HIS A 624 29.18 2.05 24.20
N PRO A 625 27.84 2.24 24.19
CA PRO A 625 27.25 3.56 24.04
C PRO A 625 27.47 4.40 25.30
N ARG A 626 26.88 5.60 25.32
CA ARG A 626 26.84 6.43 26.53
C ARG A 626 26.18 5.64 27.68
N PRO A 627 26.59 5.86 28.94
CA PRO A 627 26.00 5.16 30.09
C PRO A 627 24.48 5.29 30.17
N GLU A 628 23.95 6.44 29.75
CA GLU A 628 22.52 6.73 29.69
C GLU A 628 22.15 7.31 28.31
N PRO A 629 20.96 6.98 27.77
CA PRO A 629 20.45 7.60 26.56
C PRO A 629 20.25 9.11 26.71
N HIS A 630 20.69 9.87 25.71
CA HIS A 630 20.48 11.32 25.64
C HIS A 630 19.77 11.70 24.33
N PRO A 631 18.52 11.25 24.14
CA PRO A 631 17.77 11.55 22.93
C PRO A 631 17.49 13.06 22.83
N LYS A 632 17.37 13.53 21.59
CA LYS A 632 16.75 14.83 21.28
C LYS A 632 15.24 14.71 21.34
N ASP A 633 14.56 15.84 21.31
CA ASP A 633 13.10 15.89 21.27
C ASP A 633 12.56 15.06 20.10
N PHE A 634 11.63 14.17 20.42
CA PHE A 634 10.99 13.33 19.43
C PHE A 634 10.03 14.17 18.60
N VAL A 635 10.24 14.17 17.27
CA VAL A 635 9.42 14.93 16.33
C VAL A 635 9.31 14.19 15.01
N TYR A 636 8.11 14.22 14.44
CA TYR A 636 7.89 13.89 13.03
C TYR A 636 8.09 15.14 12.17
N GLU A 637 8.94 15.03 11.17
CA GLU A 637 9.20 16.08 10.18
C GLU A 637 8.51 15.75 8.86
N VAL A 638 8.19 16.77 8.06
CA VAL A 638 7.68 16.55 6.71
C VAL A 638 8.81 15.98 5.83
N GLU A 639 8.63 14.76 5.34
CA GLU A 639 9.53 14.16 4.35
C GLU A 639 9.27 14.79 2.98
N TYR A 640 7.99 14.81 2.58
CA TYR A 640 7.55 15.53 1.40
C TYR A 640 6.04 15.75 1.39
N ASP A 641 5.68 16.71 0.54
CA ASP A 641 4.32 17.04 0.17
C ASP A 641 4.12 16.83 -1.34
N THR A 642 2.99 16.23 -1.72
CA THR A 642 2.61 16.08 -3.13
C THR A 642 2.29 17.42 -3.81
N LYS A 643 1.83 18.44 -3.08
CA LYS A 643 1.41 19.74 -3.63
C LYS A 643 2.58 20.63 -4.07
N GLU A 644 3.69 20.62 -3.33
CA GLU A 644 4.90 21.41 -3.63
C GLU A 644 5.57 21.05 -4.96
N LYS A 645 5.17 19.93 -5.62
CA LYS A 645 5.80 19.39 -6.83
C LYS A 645 4.91 19.38 -8.09
N LYS A 646 3.98 20.33 -8.23
CA LYS A 646 3.04 20.42 -9.38
C LYS A 646 2.15 19.18 -9.56
N PHE A 647 1.78 18.48 -8.48
CA PHE A 647 0.77 17.42 -8.50
C PHE A 647 -0.55 18.01 -7.96
N PRO A 648 -1.42 18.55 -8.84
CA PRO A 648 -2.52 19.43 -8.41
C PRO A 648 -3.65 18.69 -7.66
N ASP A 649 -3.76 17.38 -7.89
CA ASP A 649 -4.73 16.49 -7.29
C ASP A 649 -4.17 15.06 -7.29
N LEU A 650 -4.80 14.15 -6.55
CA LEU A 650 -4.42 12.74 -6.51
C LEU A 650 -5.31 11.87 -7.40
N THR A 651 -5.81 12.40 -8.53
CA THR A 651 -6.64 11.61 -9.44
C THR A 651 -5.84 10.51 -10.13
N VAL A 652 -6.53 9.43 -10.53
CA VAL A 652 -5.93 8.28 -11.23
C VAL A 652 -5.12 8.71 -12.45
N ARG A 653 -5.59 9.71 -13.21
CA ARG A 653 -4.84 10.23 -14.35
C ARG A 653 -3.46 10.77 -13.97
N ARG A 654 -3.35 11.50 -12.86
CA ARG A 654 -2.06 12.03 -12.39
C ARG A 654 -1.11 10.91 -11.98
N TRP A 655 -1.63 9.87 -11.33
CA TRP A 655 -0.86 8.66 -10.99
C TRP A 655 -0.34 7.94 -12.25
N VAL A 656 -1.18 7.77 -13.28
CA VAL A 656 -0.78 7.17 -14.56
C VAL A 656 0.30 8.00 -15.27
N GLU A 657 0.12 9.32 -15.32
CA GLU A 657 1.11 10.24 -15.91
C GLU A 657 2.44 10.22 -15.16
N TYR A 658 2.41 10.17 -13.82
CA TYR A 658 3.62 10.11 -13.00
C TYR A 658 4.33 8.76 -13.07
N ALA A 659 3.60 7.65 -13.00
CA ALA A 659 4.12 6.31 -13.25
C ALA A 659 4.83 6.26 -14.61
N ARG A 660 4.19 6.79 -15.67
CA ARG A 660 4.80 6.84 -17.00
C ARG A 660 6.09 7.66 -17.03
N LYS A 661 6.17 8.79 -16.30
CA LYS A 661 7.40 9.59 -16.18
C LYS A 661 8.51 8.83 -15.46
N ILE A 662 8.16 8.05 -14.43
CA ILE A 662 9.11 7.22 -13.69
C ILE A 662 9.66 6.09 -14.58
N GLY A 663 8.79 5.37 -15.31
CA GLY A 663 9.20 4.28 -16.21
C GLY A 663 9.85 4.76 -17.52
N GLY A 664 9.44 5.92 -18.04
CA GLY A 664 9.86 6.47 -19.33
C GLY A 664 11.20 7.22 -19.27
N GLY A 665 12.32 6.49 -19.22
CA GLY A 665 13.66 7.06 -19.23
C GLY A 665 14.06 7.75 -20.54
N ARG A 666 13.60 8.98 -20.79
CA ARG A 666 14.29 9.95 -21.67
C ARG A 666 14.15 11.39 -21.18
N ALA A 667 15.15 11.87 -20.45
CA ALA A 667 15.66 13.24 -20.60
C ALA A 667 17.09 13.36 -20.05
N LYS A 668 17.82 14.33 -20.60
CA LYS A 668 19.24 14.69 -20.42
C LYS A 668 19.83 14.27 -19.07
N GLY A 669 21.01 13.67 -19.09
CA GLY A 669 21.82 13.50 -17.89
C GLY A 669 21.95 14.84 -17.19
N ALA A 670 21.26 14.99 -16.08
CA ALA A 670 21.51 16.07 -15.15
C ALA A 670 22.79 15.68 -14.41
N HIS A 671 23.81 16.54 -14.49
CA HIS A 671 24.59 16.78 -13.28
C HIS A 671 23.57 17.27 -12.25
N VAL A 672 23.40 16.50 -11.19
CA VAL A 672 22.79 17.02 -9.98
C VAL A 672 23.96 17.68 -9.28
N GLU A 673 24.18 18.97 -9.56
CA GLU A 673 24.96 19.82 -8.68
C GLU A 673 24.22 19.82 -7.35
N TYR A 674 24.89 19.33 -6.32
CA TYR A 674 24.54 19.66 -4.95
C TYR A 674 25.01 21.10 -4.74
N GLU A 675 24.18 21.95 -4.14
CA GLU A 675 24.70 23.04 -3.31
C GLU A 675 25.31 22.36 -2.07
N GLU A 676 26.49 21.78 -2.24
CA GLU A 676 27.46 21.63 -1.15
C GLU A 676 28.15 22.99 -1.06
N GLU A 677 27.92 23.71 0.03
CA GLU A 677 28.89 24.72 0.46
C GLU A 677 30.24 23.99 0.65
N ASP A 678 31.14 24.26 -0.29
CA ASP A 678 32.58 23.99 -0.33
C ASP A 678 33.06 22.53 -0.16
N ILE A 679 33.01 21.74 -1.24
CA ILE A 679 34.02 20.68 -1.50
C ILE A 679 34.44 20.73 -2.99
N ASP A 680 35.76 20.79 -3.18
CA ASP A 680 36.50 21.04 -4.43
C ASP A 680 36.43 19.86 -5.42
N GLU A 681 35.71 20.01 -6.54
CA GLU A 681 35.68 19.05 -7.67
C GLU A 681 36.91 19.23 -8.61
N SER A 682 38.14 19.12 -8.10
CA SER A 682 39.35 19.19 -8.95
C SER A 682 40.37 18.05 -8.75
N ALA A 683 39.92 16.83 -8.46
CA ALA A 683 40.82 15.70 -8.25
C ALA A 683 40.33 14.37 -8.85
N PHE A 684 39.85 14.36 -10.10
CA PHE A 684 39.70 13.12 -10.88
C PHE A 684 39.85 13.41 -12.39
N ASP A 685 41.06 13.82 -12.79
CA ASP A 685 41.53 13.59 -14.16
C ASP A 685 42.57 12.45 -14.07
N GLU A 686 42.28 11.34 -14.76
CA GLU A 686 43.22 10.22 -14.93
C GLU A 686 44.45 10.73 -15.70
N GLU A 687 45.62 10.81 -15.05
CA GLU A 687 46.91 11.06 -15.70
C GLU A 687 47.25 9.87 -16.63
N GLU A 688 47.16 10.08 -17.95
CA GLU A 688 47.83 9.25 -18.95
C GLU A 688 49.35 9.44 -18.80
N ILE A 689 50.06 8.38 -18.42
CA ILE A 689 51.53 8.31 -18.42
C ILE A 689 52.00 8.17 -19.87
N ASP A 690 52.55 9.25 -20.43
CA ASP A 690 53.32 9.26 -21.67
C ASP A 690 54.78 8.86 -21.39
N GLU A 691 55.22 7.70 -21.89
CA GLU A 691 56.65 7.37 -22.06
C GLU A 691 57.05 7.55 -23.54
N ASP A 692 57.86 8.57 -23.78
CA ASP A 692 58.52 8.86 -25.05
C ASP A 692 59.67 7.89 -25.36
N GLY A 693 59.67 7.32 -26.57
CA GLY A 693 60.68 6.40 -27.09
C GLY A 693 60.87 6.44 -28.61
N VAL A 694 61.50 7.52 -29.07
CA VAL A 694 62.26 7.83 -30.30
C VAL A 694 62.37 6.85 -31.52
N VAL A 695 62.25 7.45 -32.73
CA VAL A 695 62.76 7.16 -34.10
C VAL A 695 62.14 6.02 -34.97
N ALA A 696 61.48 6.40 -36.08
CA ALA A 696 61.94 6.21 -37.49
C ALA A 696 60.80 6.10 -38.53
N GLN A 697 61.11 6.60 -39.73
CA GLN A 697 60.25 6.84 -40.90
C GLN A 697 59.62 5.58 -41.52
N GLY A 698 58.42 5.71 -42.13
CA GLY A 698 57.93 4.69 -43.09
C GLY A 698 56.46 4.75 -43.51
N LYS A 699 56.22 5.34 -44.70
CA LYS A 699 55.13 5.16 -45.68
C LYS A 699 53.89 4.28 -45.37
N LYS A 700 52.71 4.91 -45.59
CA LYS A 700 51.43 4.40 -46.15
C LYS A 700 51.13 2.89 -46.03
N HIS A 701 50.03 2.54 -45.33
CA HIS A 701 49.00 1.62 -45.86
C HIS A 701 47.68 1.74 -45.07
N LYS A 702 46.56 1.81 -45.81
CA LYS A 702 45.17 1.75 -45.32
C LYS A 702 44.90 0.44 -44.58
N LYS A 703 44.31 0.50 -43.39
CA LYS A 703 43.55 -0.62 -42.80
C LYS A 703 42.37 -0.10 -41.98
N HIS A 704 41.18 -0.56 -42.34
CA HIS A 704 39.92 -0.30 -41.66
C HIS A 704 39.99 -0.72 -40.18
N LYS A 705 39.77 0.21 -39.24
CA LYS A 705 39.45 -0.11 -37.84
C LYS A 705 37.98 0.21 -37.59
N LYS A 706 37.19 -0.85 -37.33
CA LYS A 706 35.84 -0.80 -36.79
C LYS A 706 35.82 0.11 -35.55
N HIS A 707 35.00 1.15 -35.57
CA HIS A 707 34.61 1.84 -34.34
C HIS A 707 33.83 0.86 -33.46
N LYS A 708 34.47 0.32 -32.41
CA LYS A 708 33.76 -0.22 -31.25
C LYS A 708 33.03 0.96 -30.62
N LYS A 709 31.72 1.07 -30.86
CA LYS A 709 30.85 1.96 -30.08
C LYS A 709 30.86 1.45 -28.64
N GLY A 710 31.59 2.12 -27.76
CA GLY A 710 31.39 1.98 -26.32
C GLY A 710 29.93 2.25 -26.00
N LYS A 711 29.25 1.31 -25.34
CA LYS A 711 27.89 1.50 -24.82
C LYS A 711 27.97 2.60 -23.77
N LYS A 712 27.59 3.84 -24.12
CA LYS A 712 27.32 4.88 -23.11
C LYS A 712 26.15 4.40 -22.25
N HIS A 713 26.43 3.96 -21.03
CA HIS A 713 25.42 3.67 -20.02
C HIS A 713 24.58 4.94 -19.80
N ARG A 714 23.30 4.89 -20.18
CA ARG A 714 22.38 6.02 -20.05
C ARG A 714 21.89 6.03 -18.59
N LYS A 715 22.08 7.16 -17.88
CA LYS A 715 21.71 7.36 -16.47
C LYS A 715 20.18 7.34 -16.28
N ALA A 716 19.70 6.89 -15.12
CA ALA A 716 18.29 6.90 -14.75
C ALA A 716 17.69 8.32 -14.63
N SER A 717 16.36 8.45 -14.68
CA SER A 717 15.67 9.75 -14.59
C SER A 717 15.67 10.30 -13.16
N LYS A 718 15.59 11.63 -13.03
CA LYS A 718 15.48 12.32 -11.72
C LYS A 718 14.22 11.86 -10.97
N GLU A 719 13.14 11.62 -11.69
CA GLU A 719 11.86 11.14 -11.17
C GLU A 719 12.00 9.75 -10.55
N TRP A 720 12.68 8.83 -11.23
CA TRP A 720 12.94 7.49 -10.71
C TRP A 720 13.80 7.53 -9.45
N PHE A 721 14.89 8.27 -9.47
CA PHE A 721 15.77 8.40 -8.31
C PHE A 721 15.03 9.00 -7.10
N THR A 722 14.22 10.05 -7.33
CA THR A 722 13.40 10.67 -6.28
C THR A 722 12.37 9.70 -5.72
N PHE A 723 11.73 8.90 -6.59
CA PHE A 723 10.77 7.88 -6.18
C PHE A 723 11.42 6.81 -5.30
N VAL A 724 12.57 6.26 -5.70
CA VAL A 724 13.28 5.24 -4.92
C VAL A 724 13.75 5.79 -3.57
N LYS A 725 14.29 7.02 -3.55
CA LYS A 725 14.69 7.67 -2.28
C LYS A 725 13.53 7.74 -1.30
N ARG A 726 12.33 8.11 -1.76
CA ARG A 726 11.12 8.19 -0.95
C ARG A 726 10.59 6.81 -0.54
N ALA A 727 10.70 5.82 -1.43
CA ALA A 727 10.29 4.46 -1.12
C ALA A 727 10.98 3.90 0.14
N PHE A 728 12.24 4.26 0.32
CA PHE A 728 13.04 3.92 1.51
C PHE A 728 13.10 5.05 2.55
N VAL A 729 12.18 6.02 2.51
CA VAL A 729 12.08 7.12 3.49
C VAL A 729 13.42 7.87 3.68
N GLY A 730 14.20 7.99 2.61
CA GLY A 730 15.51 8.64 2.62
C GLY A 730 16.61 7.93 3.41
N THR A 731 16.43 6.67 3.83
CA THR A 731 17.47 5.93 4.57
C THR A 731 18.57 5.38 3.68
N MET A 732 18.30 5.13 2.39
CA MET A 732 19.28 4.61 1.43
C MET A 732 20.15 5.74 0.86
N ASP A 733 21.47 5.52 0.83
CA ASP A 733 22.41 6.54 0.37
C ASP A 733 22.28 6.78 -1.15
N PRO A 734 22.44 8.03 -1.64
CA PRO A 734 22.42 8.32 -3.07
C PRO A 734 23.34 7.45 -3.95
N ARG A 735 24.51 7.07 -3.44
CA ARG A 735 25.46 6.19 -4.15
C ARG A 735 24.92 4.78 -4.26
N GLU A 736 24.37 4.24 -3.17
CA GLU A 736 23.70 2.93 -3.13
C GLU A 736 22.50 2.88 -4.07
N ILE A 737 21.66 3.93 -4.07
CA ILE A 737 20.52 4.03 -5.00
C ILE A 737 21.01 3.98 -6.45
N LYS A 738 22.12 4.67 -6.76
CA LYS A 738 22.69 4.68 -8.11
C LYS A 738 23.26 3.31 -8.50
N GLU A 739 23.83 2.57 -7.56
CA GLU A 739 24.39 1.24 -7.80
C GLU A 739 23.28 0.21 -8.09
N VAL A 740 22.26 0.16 -7.24
CA VAL A 740 21.14 -0.81 -7.34
C VAL A 740 20.14 -0.42 -8.44
N PHE A 741 19.75 0.86 -8.49
CA PHE A 741 18.63 1.33 -9.32
C PHE A 741 19.05 2.20 -10.52
N GLY A 742 20.35 2.43 -10.71
CA GLY A 742 20.87 3.29 -11.79
C GLY A 742 20.79 2.67 -13.18
N ARG A 743 20.56 1.34 -13.28
CA ARG A 743 20.37 0.64 -14.56
C ARG A 743 19.02 1.03 -15.18
N LEU A 744 18.97 1.16 -16.50
CA LEU A 744 17.73 1.45 -17.22
C LEU A 744 16.90 0.18 -17.42
N ALA A 745 15.57 0.35 -17.36
CA ALA A 745 14.61 -0.52 -18.02
C ALA A 745 15.02 -0.75 -19.49
N PRO A 746 14.97 -1.98 -20.03
CA PRO A 746 15.23 -2.23 -21.44
C PRO A 746 14.39 -1.31 -22.33
N ALA A 747 15.00 -0.80 -23.40
CA ALA A 747 14.29 0.04 -24.34
C ALA A 747 13.22 -0.82 -25.03
N VAL A 748 11.96 -0.37 -24.99
CA VAL A 748 10.86 -0.95 -25.78
C VAL A 748 11.29 -0.95 -27.26
N GLU A 749 11.70 -2.11 -27.78
CA GLU A 749 11.76 -2.33 -29.22
C GLU A 749 10.32 -2.48 -29.69
N GLU A 750 9.85 -1.52 -30.50
CA GLU A 750 8.59 -1.66 -31.21
C GLU A 750 8.69 -2.93 -32.06
N ALA A 751 7.92 -3.96 -31.70
CA ALA A 751 7.73 -5.14 -32.51
C ALA A 751 7.21 -4.68 -33.89
N GLN A 752 8.11 -4.58 -34.86
CA GLN A 752 7.73 -4.55 -36.26
C GLN A 752 7.17 -5.94 -36.55
N GLU A 753 5.85 -6.04 -36.68
CA GLU A 753 5.22 -7.12 -37.43
C GLU A 753 5.88 -7.14 -38.81
N VAL A 754 6.80 -8.07 -39.01
CA VAL A 754 7.22 -8.49 -40.33
C VAL A 754 6.10 -9.39 -40.85
N MET A 755 5.16 -8.80 -41.60
CA MET A 755 4.39 -9.56 -42.57
C MET A 755 5.37 -9.99 -43.67
N GLU A 756 5.79 -11.24 -43.65
CA GLU A 756 6.26 -11.91 -44.87
C GLU A 756 5.04 -12.42 -45.64
N LEU A 757 5.00 -12.02 -46.92
CA LEU A 757 4.08 -12.45 -47.97
C LEU A 757 4.37 -13.89 -48.41
#